data_AF-U7QL00-F1
#
_entry.id   AF-U7QL00-F1
#
_cell.length_a   1.000
_cell.length_b   1.000
_cell.length_c   1.000
_cell.angle_alpha   90.00
_cell.angle_beta   90.00
_cell.angle_gamma   90.00
#
_symmetry.space_group_name_H-M   'P 1'
#
loop_
_entity.id
_entity.type
_entity.pdbx_description
1 polymer ?
#
loop_
_entity_poly.entity_id
_entity_poly.type
_entity_poly.pdbx_seq_one_letter_code
_entity_poly.pdbx_strand_id
1 'polypeptide(L)'
;MNISTREHQGIGVSEEKIGSILQRGGEELSVEKLPNRFTVQLSMDGRVLEDFSRGAIPMVYTSNTLPELEEIEVAPDQLDQAMELVRQSDKVAFASHVYRVDNDPGMVFYLSDQVTIQFDESVEEAKRNSIASAVGLEYLKPVDGVNNAFVYRVTSKASENPIKISNYLKWNPEVLIAEPNIIVRSQSYYRPGDSLYTKQWYLNHNGGSSQLGVNSHIGVEQAWDITRGVRSIVIAIADDSVDLNHPDFQGMGKIVAPLDLKGRDLLPMPEAASDNHGTACAGVALAEENGRGVVGVAPGCALMAIRTTGYLDDESVEQIFNWAIQRGASVVSCSWGASAVYFPLSLRQSAAMTKAAKQGRKGKGCVIIFAAGNANRPINGLLNEQGWPNDVIKGQVKWLAGFAVHPDVIAVSACNSLNKKSAYSNWGTGISVCAPSNNAPPGMWLPETGYIGTPPTIRTSLQGLGVFTTDRMGAAGYDQSDFTPYFGGTSSATPVVAGVAALVLSANPDLTAQEVRRILEQTADKVIDPDPDPQLGVRLGSYDRNGYSQWFGYGKVNAYQAVRMAQSQRVTFQKPSRRLVETNNRTLEIPDDQPQGIKSSIVISETSPLQDIQVTLEIEHSFLGDLEVWLVAPNGEKVLLQNRMLGRQTQLQKTYSLQTTPYLRQFLNLSPQGSWQLLVIDCAPGNIGQLKQWKLDLGL
;
A
#
# COMPACT_ATOMS: atom_id res chain seq x y z
N MET A 1 -4.09 44.52 33.71
CA MET A 1 -3.16 45.23 32.79
C MET A 1 -3.53 44.79 31.39
N ASN A 2 -3.95 45.74 30.54
CA ASN A 2 -4.22 45.49 29.12
C ASN A 2 -2.93 45.01 28.44
N ILE A 3 -2.97 43.85 27.78
CA ILE A 3 -1.84 43.28 27.04
C ILE A 3 -1.69 43.92 25.65
N SER A 4 -2.54 44.90 25.28
CA SER A 4 -2.60 45.44 23.91
C SER A 4 -1.42 46.34 23.48
N THR A 5 -0.29 46.38 24.19
CA THR A 5 0.87 47.23 23.81
C THR A 5 2.23 46.68 24.26
N ARG A 6 2.51 45.38 24.10
CA ARG A 6 3.91 44.93 23.99
C ARG A 6 4.26 44.78 22.52
N GLU A 7 5.13 45.66 22.02
CA GLU A 7 5.63 45.64 20.65
C GLU A 7 6.18 44.25 20.29
N HIS A 8 5.69 43.68 19.19
CA HIS A 8 6.19 42.44 18.61
C HIS A 8 7.68 42.58 18.28
N GLN A 9 8.54 41.85 18.99
CA GLN A 9 10.01 41.94 18.86
C GLN A 9 10.58 41.11 17.68
N GLY A 10 9.74 40.61 16.77
CA GLY A 10 10.16 39.86 15.58
C GLY A 10 10.43 38.36 15.81
N ILE A 11 9.95 37.79 16.92
CA ILE A 11 10.03 36.35 17.24
C ILE A 11 8.61 35.79 17.35
N GLY A 12 8.25 34.82 16.49
CA GLY A 12 6.94 34.13 16.49
C GLY A 12 5.91 34.68 15.48
N VAL A 13 4.66 34.20 15.58
CA VAL A 13 3.54 34.54 14.69
C VAL A 13 3.20 36.03 14.76
N SER A 14 2.96 36.69 13.62
CA SER A 14 2.56 38.11 13.60
C SER A 14 1.18 38.34 14.21
N GLU A 15 0.93 39.56 14.70
CA GLU A 15 -0.34 39.91 15.34
C GLU A 15 -1.56 39.68 14.42
N GLU A 16 -1.42 39.96 13.12
CA GLU A 16 -2.46 39.70 12.11
C GLU A 16 -2.81 38.22 11.95
N LYS A 17 -1.89 37.31 12.28
CA LYS A 17 -2.04 35.85 12.10
C LYS A 17 -2.20 35.07 13.41
N ILE A 18 -2.27 35.77 14.54
CA ILE A 18 -2.24 35.18 15.90
C ILE A 18 -3.36 34.16 16.15
N GLY A 19 -4.50 34.29 15.46
CA GLY A 19 -5.65 33.38 15.58
C GLY A 19 -5.76 32.33 14.47
N SER A 20 -4.86 32.36 13.49
CA SER A 20 -4.92 31.54 12.26
C SER A 20 -3.71 30.60 12.11
N ILE A 21 -2.81 30.56 13.08
CA ILE A 21 -1.65 29.65 13.09
C ILE A 21 -1.73 28.77 14.32
N LEU A 22 -1.79 27.46 14.12
CA LEU A 22 -1.73 26.45 15.17
C LEU A 22 -0.27 26.01 15.40
N GLN A 23 0.22 26.15 16.63
CA GLN A 23 1.51 25.59 17.06
C GLN A 23 1.33 24.11 17.43
N ARG A 24 2.03 23.20 16.76
CA ARG A 24 1.90 21.75 17.05
C ARG A 24 3.16 20.97 16.67
N GLY A 25 3.75 20.25 17.63
CA GLY A 25 4.89 19.36 17.37
C GLY A 25 6.14 20.08 16.84
N GLY A 26 6.28 21.37 17.15
CA GLY A 26 7.33 22.23 16.59
C GLY A 26 7.04 22.80 15.19
N GLU A 27 5.85 22.58 14.63
CA GLU A 27 5.41 23.16 13.35
C GLU A 27 4.34 24.26 13.53
N GLU A 28 4.24 25.13 12.52
CA GLU A 28 3.21 26.15 12.39
C GLU A 28 2.22 25.76 11.27
N LEU A 29 0.99 25.42 11.65
CA LEU A 29 -0.04 25.00 10.71
C LEU A 29 -1.02 26.16 10.48
N SER A 30 -1.26 26.52 9.22
CA SER A 30 -2.30 27.50 8.87
C SER A 30 -3.68 26.88 9.05
N VAL A 31 -4.58 27.59 9.74
CA VAL A 31 -5.91 27.07 10.10
C VAL A 31 -7.00 28.10 9.85
N GLU A 32 -8.16 27.60 9.44
CA GLU A 32 -9.38 28.38 9.28
C GLU A 32 -10.45 27.93 10.28
N LYS A 33 -11.31 28.87 10.67
CA LYS A 33 -12.51 28.58 11.47
C LYS A 33 -13.60 28.07 10.55
N LEU A 34 -14.28 26.98 10.93
CA LEU A 34 -15.49 26.59 10.23
C LEU A 34 -16.61 27.61 10.51
N PRO A 35 -17.31 28.11 9.49
CA PRO A 35 -18.19 29.26 9.63
C PRO A 35 -19.51 28.93 10.34
N ASN A 36 -19.87 27.65 10.49
CA ASN A 36 -21.16 27.21 11.01
C ASN A 36 -21.06 26.33 12.27
N ARG A 37 -19.87 26.10 12.84
CA ARG A 37 -19.65 25.08 13.87
C ARG A 37 -18.77 25.58 15.02
N PHE A 38 -19.19 25.26 16.24
CA PHE A 38 -18.40 25.48 17.47
C PHE A 38 -18.61 24.34 18.47
N THR A 39 -17.74 24.25 19.47
CA THR A 39 -17.83 23.25 20.55
C THR A 39 -17.93 23.90 21.90
N VAL A 40 -18.59 23.20 22.83
CA VAL A 40 -18.79 23.62 24.21
C VAL A 40 -18.39 22.49 25.16
N GLN A 41 -17.81 22.84 26.29
CA GLN A 41 -17.57 21.96 27.43
C GLN A 41 -18.53 22.39 28.54
N LEU A 42 -19.41 21.47 28.97
CA LEU A 42 -20.34 21.74 30.06
C LEU A 42 -19.64 21.63 31.42
N SER A 43 -20.07 22.42 32.41
CA SER A 43 -19.66 22.23 33.80
C SER A 43 -20.27 20.93 34.36
N MET A 44 -19.54 20.25 35.24
CA MET A 44 -19.84 18.85 35.65
C MET A 44 -21.24 18.64 36.27
N ASP A 45 -21.96 19.70 36.64
CA ASP A 45 -23.26 19.64 37.33
C ASP A 45 -24.51 19.77 36.43
N GLY A 46 -24.38 19.81 35.10
CA GLY A 46 -25.49 20.24 34.23
C GLY A 46 -25.69 19.47 32.92
N ARG A 47 -25.86 18.13 32.95
CA ARG A 47 -26.21 17.32 31.76
C ARG A 47 -27.61 17.58 31.17
N VAL A 48 -28.03 18.82 31.01
CA VAL A 48 -29.27 19.16 30.30
C VAL A 48 -29.04 20.35 29.38
N LEU A 49 -28.85 20.01 28.09
CA LEU A 49 -28.76 20.89 26.92
C LEU A 49 -30.07 21.61 26.56
N GLU A 50 -31.21 21.20 27.14
CA GLU A 50 -32.55 21.64 26.71
C GLU A 50 -32.80 23.15 26.89
N ASP A 51 -32.04 23.84 27.75
CA ASP A 51 -32.22 25.27 28.02
C ASP A 51 -31.85 26.15 26.81
N PHE A 52 -30.88 25.74 26.01
CA PHE A 52 -30.43 26.51 24.83
C PHE A 52 -31.26 26.19 23.57
N SER A 53 -31.89 25.02 23.53
CA SER A 53 -32.74 24.57 22.41
C SER A 53 -34.06 25.37 22.29
N ARG A 54 -34.38 26.19 23.29
CA ARG A 54 -35.57 27.06 23.35
C ARG A 54 -35.27 28.55 23.08
N GLY A 55 -34.04 28.88 22.68
CA GLY A 55 -33.60 30.25 22.38
C GLY A 55 -33.99 30.76 20.99
N ALA A 56 -33.76 32.06 20.74
CA ALA A 56 -34.08 32.72 19.45
C ALA A 56 -33.17 32.30 18.27
N ILE A 57 -32.04 31.64 18.55
CA ILE A 57 -31.09 31.15 17.55
C ILE A 57 -31.23 29.62 17.46
N PRO A 58 -31.62 29.07 16.29
CA PRO A 58 -31.67 27.62 16.10
C PRO A 58 -30.29 26.99 16.21
N MET A 59 -30.12 26.03 17.14
CA MET A 59 -28.88 25.29 17.36
C MET A 59 -29.12 23.79 17.16
N VAL A 60 -28.30 23.16 16.32
CA VAL A 60 -28.35 21.71 16.09
C VAL A 60 -27.20 21.06 16.84
N TYR A 61 -27.53 20.21 17.80
CA TYR A 61 -26.56 19.47 18.61
C TYR A 61 -26.22 18.15 17.92
N THR A 62 -24.95 17.92 17.65
CA THR A 62 -24.48 16.62 17.16
C THR A 62 -24.08 15.73 18.34
N SER A 63 -24.94 14.78 18.68
CA SER A 63 -24.67 13.77 19.71
C SER A 63 -23.65 12.74 19.19
N ASN A 64 -22.37 13.10 19.10
CA ASN A 64 -21.30 12.19 18.74
C ASN A 64 -20.08 12.40 19.66
N THR A 65 -20.14 11.76 20.83
CA THR A 65 -19.05 11.13 21.59
C THR A 65 -17.64 11.74 21.51
N LEU A 66 -17.48 13.06 21.66
CA LEU A 66 -16.23 13.58 22.19
C LEU A 66 -16.31 13.42 23.72
N PRO A 67 -15.28 12.92 24.42
CA PRO A 67 -15.40 12.54 25.84
C PRO A 67 -15.88 13.67 26.77
N GLU A 68 -15.67 14.93 26.38
CA GLU A 68 -15.95 16.11 27.21
C GLU A 68 -16.48 17.33 26.42
N LEU A 69 -16.69 17.22 25.11
CA LEU A 69 -17.15 18.32 24.27
C LEU A 69 -18.46 17.97 23.55
N GLU A 70 -19.32 18.97 23.40
CA GLU A 70 -20.49 18.91 22.57
C GLU A 70 -20.33 19.87 21.39
N GLU A 71 -20.64 19.40 20.20
CA GLU A 71 -20.57 20.21 18.99
C GLU A 71 -21.95 20.77 18.65
N ILE A 72 -21.95 22.04 18.26
CA ILE A 72 -23.13 22.82 17.93
C ILE A 72 -22.96 23.37 16.52
N GLU A 73 -23.97 23.13 15.69
CA GLU A 73 -24.10 23.72 14.36
C GLU A 73 -25.18 24.81 14.34
N VAL A 74 -24.86 25.92 13.69
CA VAL A 74 -25.70 27.13 13.57
C VAL A 74 -25.57 27.73 12.17
N ALA A 75 -26.48 28.63 11.78
CA ALA A 75 -26.33 29.37 10.53
C ALA A 75 -25.03 30.21 10.56
N PRO A 76 -24.26 30.28 9.45
CA PRO A 76 -22.96 30.97 9.44
C PRO A 76 -22.97 32.41 9.94
N ASP A 77 -24.04 33.15 9.63
CA ASP A 77 -24.26 34.54 10.04
C ASP A 77 -24.65 34.69 11.53
N GLN A 78 -24.94 33.58 12.22
CA GLN A 78 -25.35 33.54 13.61
C GLN A 78 -24.28 32.97 14.55
N LEU A 79 -23.13 32.51 14.03
CA LEU A 79 -22.09 31.82 14.80
C LEU A 79 -21.59 32.62 16.01
N ASP A 80 -21.16 33.87 15.79
CA ASP A 80 -20.58 34.69 16.86
C ASP A 80 -21.62 35.01 17.95
N GLN A 81 -22.87 35.30 17.54
CA GLN A 81 -23.97 35.58 18.47
C GLN A 81 -24.35 34.33 19.29
N ALA A 82 -24.37 33.16 18.66
CA ALA A 82 -24.61 31.88 19.33
C ALA A 82 -23.51 31.56 20.34
N MET A 83 -22.24 31.70 19.95
CA MET A 83 -21.11 31.47 20.84
C MET A 83 -21.11 32.42 22.05
N GLU A 84 -21.43 33.70 21.83
CA GLU A 84 -21.53 34.69 22.91
C GLU A 84 -22.66 34.33 23.89
N LEU A 85 -23.84 33.97 23.39
CA LEU A 85 -24.97 33.54 24.21
C LEU A 85 -24.61 32.32 25.07
N VAL A 86 -23.89 31.35 24.50
CA VAL A 86 -23.51 30.14 25.24
C VAL A 86 -22.44 30.43 26.29
N ARG A 87 -21.48 31.32 26.01
CA ARG A 87 -20.44 31.74 26.98
C ARG A 87 -20.97 32.50 28.19
N GLN A 88 -22.14 33.13 28.08
CA GLN A 88 -22.78 33.83 29.20
C GLN A 88 -23.46 32.89 30.19
N SER A 89 -23.53 31.60 29.89
CA SER A 89 -24.15 30.62 30.77
C SER A 89 -23.16 30.07 31.80
N ASP A 90 -23.55 30.08 33.07
CA ASP A 90 -22.80 29.46 34.17
C ASP A 90 -22.65 27.92 34.01
N LYS A 91 -23.37 27.32 33.06
CA LYS A 91 -23.30 25.88 32.72
C LYS A 91 -22.18 25.55 31.74
N VAL A 92 -21.52 26.54 31.14
CA VAL A 92 -20.50 26.34 30.10
C VAL A 92 -19.14 26.68 30.68
N ALA A 93 -18.27 25.68 30.79
CA ALA A 93 -16.92 25.86 31.26
C ALA A 93 -16.01 26.44 30.17
N PHE A 94 -16.21 26.04 28.92
CA PHE A 94 -15.38 26.44 27.80
C PHE A 94 -16.16 26.40 26.48
N ALA A 95 -15.91 27.35 25.57
CA ALA A 95 -16.49 27.36 24.24
C ALA A 95 -15.50 27.87 23.19
N SER A 96 -15.32 27.10 22.11
CA SER A 96 -14.35 27.37 21.04
C SER A 96 -14.93 27.11 19.67
N HIS A 97 -14.40 27.79 18.65
CA HIS A 97 -14.69 27.47 17.26
C HIS A 97 -14.20 26.05 16.93
N VAL A 98 -14.78 25.47 15.89
CA VAL A 98 -14.20 24.31 15.19
C VAL A 98 -13.24 24.82 14.13
N TYR A 99 -12.09 24.17 14.02
CA TYR A 99 -11.04 24.58 13.09
C TYR A 99 -10.75 23.48 12.08
N ARG A 100 -10.23 23.90 10.93
CA ARG A 100 -9.69 23.03 9.88
C ARG A 100 -8.31 23.53 9.48
N VAL A 101 -7.39 22.62 9.19
CA VAL A 101 -6.07 22.98 8.63
C VAL A 101 -6.21 23.32 7.15
N ASP A 102 -5.56 24.41 6.72
CA ASP A 102 -5.57 24.84 5.34
C ASP A 102 -4.99 23.74 4.43
N ASN A 103 -5.65 23.49 3.30
CA ASN A 103 -5.31 22.44 2.34
C ASN A 103 -5.41 20.98 2.85
N ASP A 104 -6.03 20.74 4.02
CA ASP A 104 -6.37 19.40 4.49
C ASP A 104 -7.84 19.31 4.95
N PRO A 105 -8.78 18.95 4.04
CA PRO A 105 -10.18 18.81 4.40
C PRO A 105 -10.46 17.68 5.40
N GLY A 106 -9.50 16.76 5.62
CA GLY A 106 -9.61 15.67 6.59
C GLY A 106 -9.22 16.08 8.01
N MET A 107 -8.45 17.14 8.20
CA MET A 107 -7.98 17.59 9.52
C MET A 107 -8.89 18.66 10.13
N VAL A 108 -10.11 18.24 10.50
CA VAL A 108 -11.01 19.01 11.38
C VAL A 108 -10.68 18.70 12.83
N PHE A 109 -10.46 19.73 13.63
CA PHE A 109 -10.07 19.58 15.04
C PHE A 109 -10.83 20.54 15.96
N TYR A 110 -10.88 20.15 17.23
CA TYR A 110 -11.52 20.89 18.31
C TYR A 110 -10.46 21.34 19.32
N LEU A 111 -10.65 22.49 19.96
CA LEU A 111 -9.78 22.92 21.06
C LEU A 111 -10.35 22.43 22.39
N SER A 112 -9.48 22.03 23.31
CA SER A 112 -9.86 21.91 24.73
C SER A 112 -9.43 23.16 25.51
N ASP A 113 -9.76 23.19 26.79
CA ASP A 113 -9.32 24.22 27.74
C ASP A 113 -7.87 24.06 28.21
N GLN A 114 -7.01 23.32 27.50
CA GLN A 114 -5.63 23.06 27.95
C GLN A 114 -4.58 23.62 26.98
N VAL A 115 -3.47 24.09 27.55
CA VAL A 115 -2.27 24.55 26.83
C VAL A 115 -1.04 23.91 27.49
N THR A 116 -0.16 23.33 26.69
CA THR A 116 1.14 22.83 27.13
C THR A 116 2.18 23.91 26.93
N ILE A 117 2.97 24.20 27.96
CA ILE A 117 4.07 25.18 27.91
C ILE A 117 5.36 24.51 28.35
N GLN A 118 6.42 24.65 27.56
CA GLN A 118 7.79 24.37 27.98
C GLN A 118 8.55 25.68 28.14
N PHE A 119 9.17 25.86 29.31
CA PHE A 119 10.00 27.01 29.61
C PHE A 119 11.48 26.66 29.50
N ASP A 120 12.32 27.66 29.26
CA ASP A 120 13.78 27.49 29.35
C ASP A 120 14.17 26.98 30.75
N GLU A 121 15.15 26.06 30.82
CA GLU A 121 15.53 25.37 32.07
C GLU A 121 15.93 26.34 33.19
N SER A 122 16.39 27.54 32.86
CA SER A 122 16.77 28.58 33.84
C SER A 122 15.58 29.30 34.49
N VAL A 123 14.35 29.12 33.99
CA VAL A 123 13.18 29.88 34.45
C VAL A 123 12.61 29.27 35.73
N GLU A 124 12.67 30.03 36.83
CA GLU A 124 12.15 29.62 38.14
C GLU A 124 10.62 29.53 38.21
N GLU A 125 10.09 28.72 39.13
CA GLU A 125 8.65 28.46 39.27
C GLU A 125 7.80 29.72 39.47
N ALA A 126 8.24 30.65 40.32
CA ALA A 126 7.53 31.90 40.56
C ALA A 126 7.36 32.72 39.26
N LYS A 127 8.38 32.68 38.39
CA LYS A 127 8.36 33.36 37.10
C LYS A 127 7.45 32.64 36.10
N ARG A 128 7.52 31.30 36.01
CA ARG A 128 6.60 30.49 35.19
C ARG A 128 5.14 30.76 35.54
N ASN A 129 4.82 30.78 36.84
CA ASN A 129 3.48 31.06 37.34
C ASN A 129 3.02 32.50 36.99
N SER A 130 3.93 33.47 37.03
CA SER A 130 3.65 34.85 36.61
C SER A 130 3.32 34.95 35.12
N ILE A 131 4.09 34.27 34.26
CA ILE A 131 3.87 34.24 32.80
C ILE A 131 2.52 33.61 32.47
N ALA A 132 2.24 32.43 33.02
CA ALA A 132 0.98 31.72 32.79
C ALA A 132 -0.23 32.52 33.30
N SER A 133 -0.16 33.05 34.53
CA SER A 133 -1.26 33.82 35.12
C SER A 133 -1.56 35.12 34.36
N ALA A 134 -0.56 35.72 33.70
CA ALA A 134 -0.74 36.94 32.93
C ALA A 134 -1.69 36.75 31.74
N VAL A 135 -1.78 35.54 31.18
CA VAL A 135 -2.69 35.17 30.08
C VAL A 135 -3.90 34.36 30.55
N GLY A 136 -4.19 34.35 31.85
CA GLY A 136 -5.36 33.70 32.43
C GLY A 136 -5.25 32.17 32.52
N LEU A 137 -4.03 31.62 32.53
CA LEU A 137 -3.78 30.19 32.68
C LEU A 137 -3.59 29.79 34.14
N GLU A 138 -4.08 28.60 34.50
CA GLU A 138 -3.92 27.96 35.80
C GLU A 138 -3.12 26.66 35.65
N TYR A 139 -2.16 26.41 36.54
CA TYR A 139 -1.34 25.20 36.51
C TYR A 139 -2.19 23.94 36.76
N LEU A 140 -1.97 22.89 35.96
CA LEU A 140 -2.59 21.57 36.17
C LEU A 140 -1.59 20.52 36.65
N LYS A 141 -0.58 20.20 35.82
CA LYS A 141 0.33 19.08 36.05
C LYS A 141 1.62 19.23 35.24
N PRO A 142 2.72 18.54 35.62
CA PRO A 142 3.89 18.44 34.75
C PRO A 142 3.62 17.52 33.54
N VAL A 143 4.45 17.64 32.51
CA VAL A 143 4.52 16.67 31.41
C VAL A 143 5.57 15.62 31.75
N ASP A 144 5.13 14.37 31.94
CA ASP A 144 6.02 13.28 32.32
C ASP A 144 7.14 13.06 31.29
N GLY A 145 8.39 12.98 31.76
CA GLY A 145 9.55 12.73 30.93
C GLY A 145 10.08 13.93 30.14
N VAL A 146 9.52 15.12 30.29
CA VAL A 146 9.99 16.35 29.63
C VAL A 146 10.32 17.42 30.67
N ASN A 147 11.58 17.86 30.72
CA ASN A 147 12.03 18.88 31.67
C ASN A 147 11.34 20.22 31.43
N ASN A 148 10.94 20.86 32.55
CA ASN A 148 10.35 22.19 32.60
C ASN A 148 9.13 22.40 31.67
N ALA A 149 8.40 21.32 31.40
CA ALA A 149 7.18 21.32 30.61
C ALA A 149 5.97 21.01 31.50
N PHE A 150 4.92 21.81 31.34
CA PHE A 150 3.72 21.73 32.17
C PHE A 150 2.46 21.91 31.33
N VAL A 151 1.37 21.32 31.81
CA VAL A 151 0.03 21.51 31.28
C VAL A 151 -0.68 22.55 32.14
N TYR A 152 -1.29 23.52 31.48
CA TYR A 152 -2.10 24.58 32.07
C TYR A 152 -3.53 24.52 31.56
N ARG A 153 -4.47 24.97 32.38
CA ARG A 153 -5.89 25.17 32.05
C ARG A 153 -6.17 26.63 31.71
N VAL A 154 -6.92 26.87 30.64
CA VAL A 154 -7.50 28.16 30.30
C VAL A 154 -8.69 28.41 31.21
N THR A 155 -8.66 29.52 31.95
CA THR A 155 -9.73 29.87 32.90
C THR A 155 -10.61 30.99 32.36
N SER A 156 -11.70 31.30 33.07
CA SER A 156 -12.56 32.45 32.77
C SER A 156 -11.86 33.81 32.83
N LYS A 157 -10.62 33.88 33.34
CA LYS A 157 -9.78 35.09 33.33
C LYS A 157 -9.07 35.32 31.99
N ALA A 158 -9.02 34.31 31.12
CA ALA A 158 -8.41 34.45 29.80
C ALA A 158 -9.34 35.22 28.86
N SER A 159 -8.81 36.21 28.13
CA SER A 159 -9.57 37.00 27.16
C SER A 159 -9.53 36.42 25.74
N GLU A 160 -8.75 35.35 25.52
CA GLU A 160 -8.43 34.83 24.19
C GLU A 160 -8.52 33.30 24.15
N ASN A 161 -8.63 32.74 22.94
CA ASN A 161 -8.71 31.30 22.75
C ASN A 161 -7.31 30.63 22.86
N PRO A 162 -7.24 29.30 23.08
CA PRO A 162 -5.97 28.58 23.26
C PRO A 162 -4.94 28.76 22.14
N ILE A 163 -5.36 28.90 20.87
CA ILE A 163 -4.44 29.14 19.74
C ILE A 163 -3.74 30.50 19.93
N LYS A 164 -4.53 31.55 20.16
CA LYS A 164 -4.00 32.90 20.37
C LYS A 164 -3.11 32.97 21.61
N ILE A 165 -3.55 32.39 22.72
CA ILE A 165 -2.76 32.32 23.96
C ILE A 165 -1.40 31.68 23.69
N SER A 166 -1.37 30.54 22.99
CA SER A 166 -0.14 29.83 22.65
C SER A 166 0.80 30.68 21.81
N ASN A 167 0.27 31.37 20.79
CA ASN A 167 1.05 32.28 19.95
C ASN A 167 1.56 33.52 20.71
N TYR A 168 0.77 34.09 21.63
CA TYR A 168 1.23 35.19 22.48
C TYR A 168 2.33 34.76 23.45
N LEU A 169 2.23 33.54 24.01
CA LEU A 169 3.25 32.98 24.90
C LEU A 169 4.59 32.80 24.17
N LYS A 170 4.57 32.43 22.88
CA LYS A 170 5.77 32.30 22.05
C LYS A 170 6.54 33.62 21.83
N TRP A 171 5.91 34.77 22.05
CA TRP A 171 6.62 36.06 22.02
C TRP A 171 7.49 36.29 23.27
N ASN A 172 7.31 35.48 24.33
CA ASN A 172 8.17 35.54 25.49
C ASN A 172 9.42 34.67 25.26
N PRO A 173 10.65 35.22 25.28
CA PRO A 173 11.88 34.45 25.09
C PRO A 173 12.12 33.35 26.13
N GLU A 174 11.44 33.41 27.29
CA GLU A 174 11.50 32.39 28.35
C GLU A 174 10.63 31.15 28.02
N VAL A 175 9.80 31.22 26.99
CA VAL A 175 8.90 30.14 26.55
C VAL A 175 9.46 29.48 25.29
N LEU A 176 9.90 28.23 25.42
CA LEU A 176 10.42 27.44 24.31
C LEU A 176 9.30 26.88 23.45
N ILE A 177 8.25 26.37 24.08
CA ILE A 177 7.09 25.74 23.43
C ILE A 177 5.81 26.22 24.11
N ALA A 178 4.79 26.53 23.32
CA ALA A 178 3.43 26.75 23.78
C ALA A 178 2.50 26.17 22.72
N GLU A 179 1.73 25.15 23.08
CA GLU A 179 0.86 24.42 22.16
C GLU A 179 -0.52 24.24 22.79
N PRO A 180 -1.60 24.57 22.07
CA PRO A 180 -2.93 24.26 22.56
C PRO A 180 -3.20 22.76 22.46
N ASN A 181 -3.95 22.21 23.41
CA ASN A 181 -4.43 20.85 23.31
C ASN A 181 -5.57 20.77 22.28
N ILE A 182 -5.35 19.97 21.25
CA ILE A 182 -6.34 19.72 20.20
C ILE A 182 -6.92 18.32 20.34
N ILE A 183 -8.20 18.19 20.02
CA ILE A 183 -8.93 16.93 19.96
C ILE A 183 -9.24 16.66 18.49
N VAL A 184 -8.86 15.48 18.00
CA VAL A 184 -9.16 14.98 16.66
C VAL A 184 -9.84 13.62 16.78
N ARG A 185 -10.76 13.31 15.88
CA ARG A 185 -11.41 11.98 15.89
C ARG A 185 -10.39 10.92 15.46
N SER A 186 -10.29 9.84 16.23
CA SER A 186 -9.62 8.64 15.75
C SER A 186 -10.49 7.99 14.67
N GLN A 187 -9.88 7.61 13.55
CA GLN A 187 -10.56 6.78 12.56
C GLN A 187 -10.63 5.35 13.10
N SER A 188 -11.83 4.77 13.19
CA SER A 188 -11.96 3.33 13.37
C SER A 188 -11.62 2.67 12.04
N TYR A 189 -10.60 1.83 12.01
CA TYR A 189 -10.25 1.07 10.80
C TYR A 189 -11.35 0.09 10.45
N TYR A 190 -11.53 -0.17 9.15
CA TYR A 190 -12.48 -1.16 8.66
C TYR A 190 -12.27 -2.53 9.30
N ARG A 191 -13.34 -3.13 9.84
CA ARG A 191 -13.35 -4.50 10.34
C ARG A 191 -14.42 -5.33 9.63
N PRO A 192 -14.05 -6.46 9.02
CA PRO A 192 -14.99 -7.33 8.34
C PRO A 192 -15.94 -8.00 9.33
N GLY A 193 -17.15 -8.30 8.85
CA GLY A 193 -18.22 -8.92 9.65
C GLY A 193 -18.09 -10.44 9.82
N ASP A 194 -17.10 -11.06 9.20
CA ASP A 194 -16.94 -12.52 9.15
C ASP A 194 -16.64 -13.11 10.53
N SER A 195 -17.43 -14.13 10.89
CA SER A 195 -17.50 -14.67 12.27
C SER A 195 -16.17 -15.19 12.84
N LEU A 196 -15.21 -15.57 12.00
CA LEU A 196 -13.91 -16.12 12.41
C LEU A 196 -12.75 -15.15 12.18
N TYR A 197 -13.00 -13.92 11.72
CA TYR A 197 -11.97 -12.91 11.49
C TYR A 197 -11.06 -12.68 12.71
N THR A 198 -11.64 -12.69 13.91
CA THR A 198 -10.90 -12.48 15.17
C THR A 198 -9.85 -13.55 15.46
N LYS A 199 -9.89 -14.70 14.78
CA LYS A 199 -8.87 -15.75 14.87
C LYS A 199 -7.70 -15.55 13.90
N GLN A 200 -7.83 -14.65 12.93
CA GLN A 200 -6.85 -14.41 11.87
C GLN A 200 -5.81 -13.35 12.27
N TRP A 201 -5.02 -13.68 13.29
CA TRP A 201 -4.03 -12.78 13.89
C TRP A 201 -3.08 -12.12 12.88
N TYR A 202 -2.79 -12.81 11.78
CA TYR A 202 -1.86 -12.35 10.74
C TYR A 202 -2.38 -11.15 9.94
N LEU A 203 -3.70 -10.94 9.91
CA LEU A 203 -4.34 -9.84 9.20
C LEU A 203 -4.23 -8.54 10.02
N ASN A 204 -4.69 -8.59 11.26
CA ASN A 204 -4.61 -7.49 12.22
C ASN A 204 -4.80 -7.98 13.67
N HIS A 205 -4.16 -7.33 14.64
CA HIS A 205 -4.41 -7.55 16.06
C HIS A 205 -3.98 -6.35 16.91
N ASN A 206 -4.58 -6.17 18.09
CA ASN A 206 -4.18 -5.12 19.03
C ASN A 206 -3.15 -5.59 20.08
N GLY A 207 -2.60 -6.80 19.95
CA GLY A 207 -1.67 -7.40 20.90
C GLY A 207 -2.39 -7.99 22.13
N GLY A 208 -1.71 -8.02 23.28
CA GLY A 208 -2.31 -8.43 24.56
C GLY A 208 -2.26 -9.93 24.89
N SER A 209 -1.73 -10.76 23.99
CA SER A 209 -1.42 -12.18 24.24
C SER A 209 0.09 -12.39 24.23
N SER A 210 0.61 -13.23 25.13
CA SER A 210 2.02 -13.65 25.11
C SER A 210 2.41 -14.44 23.85
N GLN A 211 1.42 -14.85 23.05
CA GLN A 211 1.61 -15.55 21.77
C GLN A 211 1.60 -14.61 20.55
N LEU A 212 1.43 -13.30 20.77
CA LEU A 212 1.43 -12.26 19.73
C LEU A 212 2.55 -11.25 19.99
N GLY A 213 3.51 -11.18 19.06
CA GLY A 213 4.55 -10.18 19.02
C GLY A 213 3.99 -8.83 18.55
N VAL A 214 4.61 -7.75 19.01
CA VAL A 214 4.30 -6.39 18.55
C VAL A 214 4.49 -6.34 17.03
N ASN A 215 3.51 -5.77 16.33
CA ASN A 215 3.49 -5.66 14.88
C ASN A 215 3.75 -7.01 14.19
N SER A 216 3.18 -8.12 14.66
CA SER A 216 3.33 -9.43 14.00
C SER A 216 2.35 -9.63 12.82
N HIS A 217 1.29 -8.83 12.72
CA HIS A 217 0.32 -8.80 11.60
C HIS A 217 0.75 -7.92 10.39
N ILE A 218 0.08 -8.03 9.24
CA ILE A 218 0.37 -7.22 8.04
C ILE A 218 -0.32 -5.84 8.01
N GLY A 219 -1.21 -5.56 8.97
CA GLY A 219 -1.89 -4.26 9.08
C GLY A 219 -2.92 -4.03 7.98
N VAL A 220 -3.72 -5.06 7.67
CA VAL A 220 -4.60 -5.05 6.50
C VAL A 220 -5.84 -4.17 6.66
N GLU A 221 -6.34 -3.95 7.88
CA GLU A 221 -7.58 -3.16 8.11
C GLU A 221 -7.49 -1.76 7.48
N GLN A 222 -6.35 -1.09 7.65
CA GLN A 222 -6.10 0.23 7.06
C GLN A 222 -5.98 0.18 5.53
N ALA A 223 -5.53 -0.95 4.98
CA ALA A 223 -5.50 -1.15 3.53
C ALA A 223 -6.93 -1.32 2.99
N TRP A 224 -7.80 -2.00 3.74
CA TRP A 224 -9.21 -2.19 3.40
C TRP A 224 -10.05 -0.91 3.44
N ASP A 225 -9.64 0.08 4.23
CA ASP A 225 -10.19 1.45 4.14
C ASP A 225 -9.96 2.09 2.75
N ILE A 226 -8.92 1.67 2.02
CA ILE A 226 -8.62 2.13 0.65
C ILE A 226 -9.23 1.20 -0.40
N THR A 227 -8.95 -0.10 -0.31
CA THR A 227 -9.49 -1.12 -1.22
C THR A 227 -9.46 -2.50 -0.57
N ARG A 228 -10.50 -3.28 -0.83
CA ARG A 228 -10.59 -4.70 -0.46
C ARG A 228 -10.24 -5.64 -1.62
N GLY A 229 -9.76 -5.08 -2.73
CA GLY A 229 -9.61 -5.78 -3.99
C GLY A 229 -10.80 -5.54 -4.93
N VAL A 230 -10.60 -5.79 -6.22
CA VAL A 230 -11.66 -5.73 -7.24
C VAL A 230 -11.63 -6.97 -8.11
N ARG A 231 -12.81 -7.46 -8.54
CA ARG A 231 -12.95 -8.73 -9.28
C ARG A 231 -12.13 -8.81 -10.56
N SER A 232 -11.79 -7.68 -11.18
CA SER A 232 -10.93 -7.63 -12.37
C SER A 232 -9.47 -7.96 -12.08
N ILE A 233 -9.04 -7.95 -10.81
CA ILE A 233 -7.74 -8.45 -10.38
C ILE A 233 -7.92 -9.92 -9.99
N VAL A 234 -7.29 -10.80 -10.75
CA VAL A 234 -7.41 -12.25 -10.62
C VAL A 234 -6.15 -12.82 -9.95
N ILE A 235 -6.32 -13.60 -8.89
CA ILE A 235 -5.25 -14.33 -8.22
C ILE A 235 -5.36 -15.79 -8.64
N ALA A 236 -4.33 -16.29 -9.32
CA ALA A 236 -4.18 -17.70 -9.62
C ALA A 236 -3.53 -18.42 -8.43
N ILE A 237 -4.25 -19.38 -7.85
CA ILE A 237 -3.74 -20.28 -6.82
C ILE A 237 -3.37 -21.58 -7.52
N ALA A 238 -2.07 -21.76 -7.81
CA ALA A 238 -1.55 -22.95 -8.48
C ALA A 238 -1.03 -23.94 -7.44
N ASP A 239 -1.81 -24.97 -7.13
CA ASP A 239 -1.60 -25.82 -5.95
C ASP A 239 -2.13 -27.26 -6.17
N ASP A 240 -2.32 -28.04 -5.10
CA ASP A 240 -2.79 -29.44 -5.15
C ASP A 240 -4.26 -29.59 -5.56
N SER A 241 -5.13 -28.66 -5.16
CA SER A 241 -6.54 -28.51 -5.50
C SER A 241 -7.15 -27.32 -4.74
N VAL A 242 -8.36 -26.91 -5.10
CA VAL A 242 -9.15 -25.98 -4.28
C VAL A 242 -10.57 -26.49 -4.19
N ASP A 243 -11.12 -26.62 -2.97
CA ASP A 243 -12.52 -26.94 -2.76
C ASP A 243 -13.40 -25.75 -3.19
N LEU A 244 -13.78 -25.75 -4.47
CA LEU A 244 -14.57 -24.66 -5.06
C LEU A 244 -15.98 -24.55 -4.51
N ASN A 245 -16.45 -25.52 -3.70
CA ASN A 245 -17.76 -25.46 -3.05
C ASN A 245 -17.73 -24.74 -1.71
N HIS A 246 -16.54 -24.41 -1.18
CA HIS A 246 -16.41 -23.77 0.12
C HIS A 246 -17.22 -22.45 0.15
N PRO A 247 -18.02 -22.19 1.21
CA PRO A 247 -18.90 -21.01 1.30
C PRO A 247 -18.19 -19.66 1.11
N ASP A 248 -16.92 -19.58 1.52
CA ASP A 248 -16.08 -18.38 1.39
C ASP A 248 -15.50 -18.20 -0.02
N PHE A 249 -15.86 -19.04 -1.00
CA PHE A 249 -15.54 -18.83 -2.41
C PHE A 249 -16.77 -18.62 -3.30
N GLN A 250 -17.97 -18.56 -2.72
CA GLN A 250 -19.24 -18.47 -3.47
C GLN A 250 -19.69 -17.03 -3.82
N GLY A 251 -18.82 -16.04 -3.68
CA GLY A 251 -19.15 -14.67 -4.08
C GLY A 251 -19.42 -14.54 -5.59
N MET A 252 -20.29 -13.62 -5.97
CA MET A 252 -20.56 -13.35 -7.39
C MET A 252 -19.27 -12.95 -8.11
N GLY A 253 -18.95 -13.67 -9.19
CA GLY A 253 -17.73 -13.48 -9.99
C GLY A 253 -16.43 -13.87 -9.26
N LYS A 254 -16.53 -14.59 -8.13
CA LYS A 254 -15.37 -14.99 -7.33
C LYS A 254 -14.50 -16.00 -8.05
N ILE A 255 -15.05 -17.10 -8.54
CA ILE A 255 -14.27 -18.14 -9.24
C ILE A 255 -14.26 -17.83 -10.74
N VAL A 256 -13.07 -17.79 -11.34
CA VAL A 256 -12.87 -17.52 -12.77
C VAL A 256 -11.85 -18.46 -13.39
N ALA A 257 -12.18 -19.01 -14.55
CA ALA A 257 -11.30 -19.85 -15.36
C ALA A 257 -10.48 -20.92 -14.58
N PRO A 258 -11.14 -21.76 -13.75
CA PRO A 258 -10.45 -22.85 -13.07
C PRO A 258 -9.83 -23.84 -14.07
N LEU A 259 -8.79 -24.55 -13.65
CA LEU A 259 -8.07 -25.54 -14.45
C LEU A 259 -7.62 -26.71 -13.59
N ASP A 260 -7.89 -27.93 -14.01
CA ASP A 260 -7.31 -29.14 -13.44
C ASP A 260 -6.35 -29.79 -14.44
N LEU A 261 -5.05 -29.71 -14.19
CA LEU A 261 -4.03 -30.38 -15.01
C LEU A 261 -3.92 -31.87 -14.73
N LYS A 262 -4.31 -32.31 -13.53
CA LYS A 262 -4.27 -33.72 -13.10
C LYS A 262 -5.46 -34.49 -13.67
N GLY A 263 -6.66 -33.96 -13.47
CA GLY A 263 -7.92 -34.48 -14.02
C GLY A 263 -8.14 -34.16 -15.50
N ARG A 264 -7.41 -33.16 -16.03
CA ARG A 264 -7.52 -32.65 -17.42
C ARG A 264 -8.89 -32.06 -17.73
N ASP A 265 -9.47 -31.33 -16.79
CA ASP A 265 -10.73 -30.63 -16.93
C ASP A 265 -10.68 -29.23 -16.30
N LEU A 266 -11.84 -28.64 -15.99
CA LEU A 266 -11.96 -27.32 -15.36
C LEU A 266 -12.47 -27.40 -13.91
N LEU A 267 -12.33 -28.56 -13.26
CA LEU A 267 -12.83 -28.84 -11.92
C LEU A 267 -11.68 -29.26 -10.99
N PRO A 268 -10.87 -28.31 -10.49
CA PRO A 268 -9.71 -28.56 -9.63
C PRO A 268 -10.10 -28.96 -8.19
N MET A 269 -11.06 -29.87 -8.05
CA MET A 269 -11.61 -30.30 -6.77
C MET A 269 -10.64 -31.24 -6.04
N PRO A 270 -10.65 -31.25 -4.70
CA PRO A 270 -9.91 -32.24 -3.92
C PRO A 270 -10.42 -33.66 -4.18
N GLU A 271 -9.51 -34.59 -4.47
CA GLU A 271 -9.85 -36.00 -4.66
C GLU A 271 -9.09 -36.91 -3.70
N ALA A 272 -7.82 -36.62 -3.43
CA ALA A 272 -7.01 -37.36 -2.48
C ALA A 272 -7.23 -36.85 -1.04
N ALA A 273 -6.93 -37.70 -0.05
CA ALA A 273 -6.98 -37.30 1.36
C ALA A 273 -5.97 -36.19 1.72
N SER A 274 -4.94 -36.01 0.90
CA SER A 274 -3.91 -34.97 1.07
C SER A 274 -4.22 -33.65 0.37
N ASP A 275 -5.27 -33.59 -0.45
CA ASP A 275 -5.61 -32.46 -1.34
C ASP A 275 -6.23 -31.29 -0.54
N ASN A 276 -5.58 -30.84 0.53
CA ASN A 276 -6.12 -29.85 1.48
C ASN A 276 -5.44 -28.48 1.34
N HIS A 277 -4.26 -28.45 0.70
CA HIS A 277 -3.32 -27.35 0.83
C HIS A 277 -3.75 -26.10 0.05
N GLY A 278 -4.19 -26.25 -1.20
CA GLY A 278 -4.60 -25.14 -2.05
C GLY A 278 -5.88 -24.46 -1.57
N THR A 279 -6.79 -25.18 -0.92
CA THR A 279 -7.98 -24.60 -0.27
C THR A 279 -7.57 -23.63 0.83
N ALA A 280 -6.63 -24.02 1.70
CA ALA A 280 -6.08 -23.14 2.73
C ALA A 280 -5.31 -21.95 2.13
N CYS A 281 -4.49 -22.17 1.09
CA CYS A 281 -3.82 -21.09 0.36
C CYS A 281 -4.83 -20.06 -0.20
N ALA A 282 -5.90 -20.54 -0.84
CA ALA A 282 -6.94 -19.68 -1.41
C ALA A 282 -7.68 -18.88 -0.33
N GLY A 283 -7.96 -19.49 0.82
CA GLY A 283 -8.58 -18.81 1.96
C GLY A 283 -7.74 -17.66 2.48
N VAL A 284 -6.44 -17.90 2.69
CA VAL A 284 -5.50 -16.86 3.14
C VAL A 284 -5.43 -15.69 2.16
N ALA A 285 -5.31 -15.97 0.86
CA ALA A 285 -5.15 -14.92 -0.14
C ALA A 285 -6.45 -14.14 -0.38
N LEU A 286 -7.59 -14.84 -0.49
CA LEU A 286 -8.82 -14.24 -0.97
C LEU A 286 -10.11 -14.98 -0.58
N ALA A 287 -10.26 -15.55 0.62
CA ALA A 287 -11.62 -15.86 1.11
C ALA A 287 -12.52 -14.61 1.02
N GLU A 288 -13.78 -14.82 0.63
CA GLU A 288 -14.79 -13.78 0.43
C GLU A 288 -15.14 -13.10 1.76
N GLU A 289 -15.39 -11.80 1.72
CA GLU A 289 -15.99 -11.10 2.85
C GLU A 289 -17.52 -11.20 2.71
N ASN A 290 -18.14 -12.14 3.44
CA ASN A 290 -19.55 -12.50 3.27
C ASN A 290 -20.34 -12.52 4.59
N GLY A 291 -19.69 -12.16 5.70
CA GLY A 291 -20.29 -12.12 7.04
C GLY A 291 -20.28 -13.45 7.79
N ARG A 292 -19.59 -14.48 7.28
CA ARG A 292 -19.44 -15.80 7.90
C ARG A 292 -18.03 -16.35 7.60
N GLY A 293 -17.60 -17.37 8.34
CA GLY A 293 -16.29 -17.98 8.07
C GLY A 293 -15.13 -17.01 8.25
N VAL A 294 -14.15 -17.08 7.37
CA VAL A 294 -12.91 -16.27 7.37
C VAL A 294 -12.91 -15.28 6.22
N VAL A 295 -12.00 -14.31 6.25
CA VAL A 295 -11.78 -13.35 5.16
C VAL A 295 -10.34 -13.44 4.67
N GLY A 296 -10.14 -13.38 3.35
CA GLY A 296 -8.80 -13.37 2.77
C GLY A 296 -8.16 -11.99 2.83
N VAL A 297 -6.87 -11.87 2.51
CA VAL A 297 -6.20 -10.57 2.41
C VAL A 297 -6.85 -9.66 1.36
N ALA A 298 -7.25 -10.22 0.20
CA ALA A 298 -7.89 -9.49 -0.89
C ALA A 298 -9.28 -10.06 -1.24
N PRO A 299 -10.29 -9.90 -0.36
CA PRO A 299 -11.58 -10.59 -0.49
C PRO A 299 -12.36 -10.16 -1.73
N GLY A 300 -12.15 -8.94 -2.23
CA GLY A 300 -12.77 -8.40 -3.45
C GLY A 300 -12.18 -8.91 -4.77
N CYS A 301 -11.04 -9.60 -4.75
CA CYS A 301 -10.40 -10.17 -5.95
C CYS A 301 -11.04 -11.50 -6.38
N ALA A 302 -10.80 -11.90 -7.62
CA ALA A 302 -11.26 -13.18 -8.17
C ALA A 302 -10.19 -14.28 -8.06
N LEU A 303 -10.65 -15.52 -7.89
CA LEU A 303 -9.89 -16.76 -7.74
C LEU A 303 -9.82 -17.52 -9.06
N MET A 304 -8.61 -17.79 -9.53
CA MET A 304 -8.33 -18.78 -10.56
C MET A 304 -7.64 -19.98 -9.92
N ALA A 305 -8.40 -21.01 -9.58
CA ALA A 305 -7.85 -22.25 -9.04
C ALA A 305 -7.18 -23.07 -10.16
N ILE A 306 -5.91 -23.41 -9.99
CA ILE A 306 -5.16 -24.27 -10.91
C ILE A 306 -4.63 -25.46 -10.13
N ARG A 307 -5.21 -26.64 -10.35
CA ARG A 307 -4.71 -27.91 -9.80
C ARG A 307 -3.55 -28.42 -10.63
N THR A 308 -2.41 -28.60 -9.98
CA THR A 308 -1.18 -29.13 -10.59
C THR A 308 -1.27 -30.65 -10.75
N THR A 309 -0.39 -31.23 -11.56
CA THR A 309 -0.33 -32.70 -11.77
C THR A 309 0.18 -33.47 -10.55
N GLY A 310 0.71 -32.78 -9.54
CA GLY A 310 1.50 -33.37 -8.44
C GLY A 310 2.95 -33.67 -8.82
N TYR A 311 3.35 -33.43 -10.07
CA TYR A 311 4.71 -33.60 -10.56
C TYR A 311 5.24 -32.29 -11.16
N LEU A 312 6.56 -32.13 -11.14
CA LEU A 312 7.24 -30.96 -11.71
C LEU A 312 7.94 -31.34 -13.01
N ASP A 313 7.15 -31.45 -14.07
CA ASP A 313 7.67 -31.55 -15.44
C ASP A 313 7.57 -30.20 -16.17
N ASP A 314 8.37 -30.05 -17.22
CA ASP A 314 8.45 -28.80 -17.99
C ASP A 314 7.11 -28.39 -18.61
N GLU A 315 6.33 -29.34 -19.11
CA GLU A 315 5.06 -29.05 -19.79
C GLU A 315 3.99 -28.59 -18.80
N SER A 316 3.86 -29.26 -17.65
CA SER A 316 2.93 -28.85 -16.60
C SER A 316 3.22 -27.43 -16.10
N VAL A 317 4.50 -27.08 -15.88
CA VAL A 317 4.90 -25.73 -15.47
C VAL A 317 4.56 -24.70 -16.56
N GLU A 318 4.85 -25.01 -17.83
CA GLU A 318 4.46 -24.15 -18.96
C GLU A 318 2.94 -23.95 -19.01
N GLN A 319 2.15 -25.00 -18.80
CA GLN A 319 0.69 -24.94 -18.86
C GLN A 319 0.11 -24.05 -17.76
N ILE A 320 0.63 -24.12 -16.52
CA ILE A 320 0.22 -23.24 -15.41
C ILE A 320 0.37 -21.76 -15.83
N PHE A 321 1.57 -21.37 -16.26
CA PHE A 321 1.85 -19.97 -16.59
C PHE A 321 1.18 -19.52 -17.89
N ASN A 322 1.07 -20.39 -18.90
CA ASN A 322 0.35 -20.08 -20.13
C ASN A 322 -1.14 -19.87 -19.86
N TRP A 323 -1.77 -20.72 -19.04
CA TRP A 323 -3.17 -20.55 -18.66
C TRP A 323 -3.39 -19.25 -17.90
N ALA A 324 -2.54 -18.96 -16.91
CA ALA A 324 -2.57 -17.73 -16.15
C ALA A 324 -2.54 -16.49 -17.07
N ILE A 325 -1.62 -16.44 -18.05
CA ILE A 325 -1.56 -15.35 -19.03
C ILE A 325 -2.83 -15.28 -19.88
N GLN A 326 -3.24 -16.41 -20.48
CA GLN A 326 -4.33 -16.47 -21.44
C GLN A 326 -5.69 -16.13 -20.83
N ARG A 327 -5.88 -16.47 -19.55
CA ARG A 327 -7.12 -16.26 -18.81
C ARG A 327 -7.11 -15.01 -17.92
N GLY A 328 -6.04 -14.22 -17.98
CA GLY A 328 -5.99 -12.90 -17.36
C GLY A 328 -5.68 -12.90 -15.86
N ALA A 329 -4.92 -13.88 -15.36
CA ALA A 329 -4.35 -13.81 -14.03
C ALA A 329 -3.52 -12.53 -13.86
N SER A 330 -3.67 -11.88 -12.72
CA SER A 330 -2.89 -10.71 -12.35
C SER A 330 -1.72 -11.07 -11.41
N VAL A 331 -1.98 -12.02 -10.51
CA VAL A 331 -1.02 -12.58 -9.55
C VAL A 331 -1.05 -14.10 -9.70
N VAL A 332 0.11 -14.76 -9.63
CA VAL A 332 0.24 -16.22 -9.59
C VAL A 332 0.96 -16.60 -8.30
N SER A 333 0.25 -17.34 -7.44
CA SER A 333 0.72 -17.80 -6.15
C SER A 333 1.06 -19.29 -6.22
N CYS A 334 2.31 -19.62 -5.94
CA CYS A 334 2.84 -20.97 -5.98
C CYS A 334 3.42 -21.36 -4.61
N SER A 335 2.61 -22.01 -3.78
CA SER A 335 2.99 -22.46 -2.44
C SER A 335 3.68 -23.83 -2.44
N TRP A 336 4.49 -24.09 -3.45
CA TRP A 336 5.20 -25.36 -3.67
C TRP A 336 6.61 -25.10 -4.21
N GLY A 337 7.43 -26.15 -4.20
CA GLY A 337 8.77 -26.13 -4.76
C GLY A 337 9.22 -27.54 -5.10
N ALA A 338 10.39 -27.67 -5.72
CA ALA A 338 10.95 -28.97 -6.00
C ALA A 338 11.30 -29.72 -4.71
N SER A 339 10.91 -30.98 -4.63
CA SER A 339 11.31 -31.89 -3.56
C SER A 339 12.74 -32.38 -3.77
N ALA A 340 13.69 -31.44 -3.81
CA ALA A 340 15.08 -31.69 -4.17
C ALA A 340 16.00 -30.69 -3.45
N VAL A 341 17.23 -31.13 -3.18
CA VAL A 341 18.29 -30.31 -2.56
C VAL A 341 18.83 -29.27 -3.55
N TYR A 342 19.11 -29.71 -4.78
CA TYR A 342 19.68 -28.89 -5.84
C TYR A 342 18.81 -29.00 -7.09
N PHE A 343 17.96 -28.00 -7.32
CA PHE A 343 17.03 -27.97 -8.44
C PHE A 343 17.24 -26.72 -9.31
N PRO A 344 18.08 -26.79 -10.35
CA PRO A 344 18.11 -25.76 -11.38
C PRO A 344 16.87 -25.86 -12.26
N LEU A 345 16.33 -24.72 -12.67
CA LEU A 345 15.22 -24.70 -13.64
C LEU A 345 15.72 -25.07 -15.03
N SER A 346 14.89 -25.78 -15.78
CA SER A 346 15.10 -25.95 -17.21
C SER A 346 14.90 -24.61 -17.93
N LEU A 347 15.40 -24.51 -19.18
CA LEU A 347 15.15 -23.35 -20.03
C LEU A 347 13.64 -23.13 -20.23
N ARG A 348 12.85 -24.20 -20.35
CA ARG A 348 11.40 -24.17 -20.54
C ARG A 348 10.68 -23.56 -19.35
N GLN A 349 10.98 -24.04 -18.14
CA GLN A 349 10.41 -23.52 -16.90
C GLN A 349 10.77 -22.04 -16.68
N SER A 350 12.04 -21.70 -16.87
CA SER A 350 12.53 -20.31 -16.75
C SER A 350 11.86 -19.39 -17.78
N ALA A 351 11.75 -19.83 -19.03
CA ALA A 351 11.09 -19.07 -20.10
C ALA A 351 9.58 -18.88 -19.83
N ALA A 352 8.89 -19.89 -19.29
CA ALA A 352 7.46 -19.78 -18.96
C ALA A 352 7.20 -18.70 -17.90
N MET A 353 8.00 -18.67 -16.83
CA MET A 353 7.90 -17.64 -15.79
C MET A 353 8.28 -16.26 -16.31
N THR A 354 9.39 -16.15 -17.03
CA THR A 354 9.81 -14.89 -17.67
C THR A 354 8.72 -14.35 -18.61
N LYS A 355 8.09 -15.24 -19.39
CA LYS A 355 6.97 -14.90 -20.27
C LYS A 355 5.78 -14.39 -19.47
N ALA A 356 5.38 -15.04 -18.38
CA ALA A 356 4.28 -14.58 -17.54
C ALA A 356 4.57 -13.21 -16.90
N ALA A 357 5.78 -13.00 -16.39
CA ALA A 357 6.22 -11.76 -15.76
C ALA A 357 6.42 -10.59 -16.74
N LYS A 358 6.51 -10.84 -18.05
CA LYS A 358 6.68 -9.79 -19.07
C LYS A 358 5.45 -9.57 -19.95
N GLN A 359 4.77 -10.64 -20.36
CA GLN A 359 3.69 -10.59 -21.34
C GLN A 359 2.29 -10.63 -20.69
N GLY A 360 2.20 -11.16 -19.46
CA GLY A 360 0.97 -11.15 -18.68
C GLY A 360 0.38 -9.75 -18.54
N ARG A 361 -0.93 -9.64 -18.27
CA ARG A 361 -1.62 -8.35 -18.08
C ARG A 361 -1.31 -7.32 -19.18
N LYS A 362 -1.35 -7.75 -20.45
CA LYS A 362 -1.09 -6.91 -21.64
C LYS A 362 0.30 -6.26 -21.63
N GLY A 363 1.35 -7.00 -21.26
CA GLY A 363 2.73 -6.50 -21.22
C GLY A 363 3.15 -5.89 -19.87
N LYS A 364 2.25 -5.79 -18.88
CA LYS A 364 2.60 -5.33 -17.52
C LYS A 364 3.22 -6.43 -16.66
N GLY A 365 3.03 -7.70 -17.04
CA GLY A 365 3.50 -8.87 -16.31
C GLY A 365 2.57 -9.34 -15.20
N CYS A 366 2.39 -10.65 -15.07
CA CYS A 366 1.82 -11.25 -13.87
C CYS A 366 2.81 -11.11 -12.71
N VAL A 367 2.33 -10.83 -11.51
CA VAL A 367 3.16 -10.88 -10.30
C VAL A 367 3.31 -12.36 -9.89
N ILE A 368 4.52 -12.90 -9.93
CA ILE A 368 4.78 -14.32 -9.64
C ILE A 368 5.41 -14.45 -8.25
N ILE A 369 4.83 -15.29 -7.41
CA ILE A 369 5.20 -15.42 -6.00
C ILE A 369 5.43 -16.88 -5.67
N PHE A 370 6.60 -17.19 -5.10
CA PHE A 370 6.95 -18.55 -4.68
C PHE A 370 7.34 -18.61 -3.21
N ALA A 371 6.98 -19.73 -2.59
CA ALA A 371 7.46 -20.11 -1.27
C ALA A 371 8.98 -20.37 -1.28
N ALA A 372 9.71 -19.88 -0.28
CA ALA A 372 11.14 -20.14 -0.15
C ALA A 372 11.47 -21.60 0.22
N GLY A 373 10.53 -22.30 0.86
CA GLY A 373 10.67 -23.69 1.33
C GLY A 373 10.83 -23.81 2.85
N ASN A 374 10.68 -25.05 3.35
CA ASN A 374 10.48 -25.36 4.77
C ASN A 374 11.60 -26.22 5.40
N ALA A 375 12.77 -26.28 4.77
CA ALA A 375 13.89 -27.13 5.18
C ALA A 375 14.83 -26.44 6.19
N ASN A 376 14.63 -25.14 6.43
CA ASN A 376 15.58 -24.24 7.10
C ASN A 376 16.98 -24.31 6.47
N ARG A 377 17.01 -24.13 5.15
CA ARG A 377 18.23 -24.17 4.33
C ARG A 377 18.34 -22.94 3.43
N PRO A 378 19.56 -22.63 2.97
CA PRO A 378 19.73 -21.56 2.01
C PRO A 378 18.98 -21.89 0.71
N ILE A 379 18.24 -20.94 0.15
CA ILE A 379 17.61 -21.07 -1.18
C ILE A 379 18.65 -21.18 -2.29
N ASN A 380 19.87 -20.70 -2.04
CA ASN A 380 21.05 -20.88 -2.87
C ASN A 380 22.29 -20.73 -1.98
N GLY A 381 23.07 -21.80 -1.85
CA GLY A 381 24.26 -21.74 -1.00
C GLY A 381 24.88 -23.11 -0.72
N LEU A 382 25.97 -23.10 0.04
CA LEU A 382 26.64 -24.31 0.50
C LEU A 382 26.38 -24.49 1.99
N LEU A 383 26.05 -25.72 2.41
CA LEU A 383 25.98 -26.10 3.81
C LEU A 383 26.67 -27.44 4.03
N ASN A 384 27.32 -27.60 5.19
CA ASN A 384 27.87 -28.89 5.59
C ASN A 384 26.78 -29.70 6.30
N GLU A 385 26.28 -30.74 5.65
CA GLU A 385 25.14 -31.56 6.08
C GLU A 385 25.59 -32.81 6.83
N GLN A 386 24.90 -33.10 7.93
CA GLN A 386 25.15 -34.27 8.78
C GLN A 386 23.85 -34.71 9.46
N GLY A 387 23.77 -35.99 9.83
CA GLY A 387 22.65 -36.53 10.62
C GLY A 387 21.37 -36.79 9.84
N TRP A 388 21.41 -36.80 8.50
CA TRP A 388 20.28 -37.20 7.67
C TRP A 388 20.06 -38.72 7.78
N PRO A 389 18.80 -39.20 7.81
CA PRO A 389 18.52 -40.63 7.84
C PRO A 389 19.22 -41.39 6.70
N ASN A 390 19.83 -42.53 7.00
CA ASN A 390 20.56 -43.36 6.02
C ASN A 390 21.65 -42.61 5.23
N ASP A 391 22.19 -41.51 5.74
CA ASP A 391 23.18 -40.67 5.05
C ASP A 391 22.74 -40.19 3.65
N VAL A 392 21.44 -40.02 3.41
CA VAL A 392 20.91 -39.59 2.10
C VAL A 392 21.46 -38.23 1.66
N ILE A 393 21.82 -37.37 2.61
CA ILE A 393 22.49 -36.09 2.39
C ILE A 393 23.64 -35.98 3.40
N LYS A 394 24.88 -35.78 2.93
CA LYS A 394 26.07 -35.66 3.80
C LYS A 394 27.20 -34.83 3.19
N GLY A 395 28.00 -34.23 4.06
CA GLY A 395 29.20 -33.46 3.68
C GLY A 395 28.85 -32.08 3.14
N GLN A 396 29.74 -31.50 2.34
CA GLN A 396 29.51 -30.18 1.75
C GLN A 396 28.50 -30.28 0.60
N VAL A 397 27.29 -29.76 0.82
CA VAL A 397 26.15 -29.88 -0.09
C VAL A 397 25.75 -28.51 -0.60
N LYS A 398 25.51 -28.42 -1.92
CA LYS A 398 25.01 -27.22 -2.57
C LYS A 398 23.48 -27.27 -2.64
N TRP A 399 22.83 -26.29 -2.05
CA TRP A 399 21.38 -26.10 -2.08
C TRP A 399 21.00 -25.12 -3.19
N LEU A 400 19.91 -25.39 -3.90
CA LEU A 400 19.34 -24.51 -4.90
C LEU A 400 17.82 -24.74 -5.06
N ALA A 401 17.04 -23.73 -4.72
CA ALA A 401 15.60 -23.66 -4.95
C ALA A 401 15.32 -22.85 -6.23
N GLY A 402 15.40 -23.51 -7.39
CA GLY A 402 15.36 -22.86 -8.71
C GLY A 402 14.21 -21.88 -8.93
N PHE A 403 12.99 -22.23 -8.50
CA PHE A 403 11.82 -21.36 -8.62
C PHE A 403 11.95 -20.08 -7.78
N ALA A 404 12.38 -20.21 -6.52
CA ALA A 404 12.51 -19.09 -5.60
C ALA A 404 13.64 -18.12 -6.02
N VAL A 405 14.71 -18.61 -6.65
CA VAL A 405 15.83 -17.75 -7.06
C VAL A 405 15.67 -17.13 -8.45
N HIS A 406 14.55 -17.40 -9.14
CA HIS A 406 14.28 -16.85 -10.46
C HIS A 406 14.15 -15.31 -10.37
N PRO A 407 14.78 -14.52 -11.26
CA PRO A 407 14.84 -13.06 -11.13
C PRO A 407 13.47 -12.37 -11.20
N ASP A 408 12.53 -12.93 -11.94
CA ASP A 408 11.16 -12.39 -12.08
C ASP A 408 10.19 -12.86 -10.97
N VAL A 409 10.68 -13.59 -9.96
CA VAL A 409 9.87 -14.13 -8.86
C VAL A 409 10.08 -13.31 -7.58
N ILE A 410 8.99 -13.12 -6.85
CA ILE A 410 9.01 -12.66 -5.46
C ILE A 410 9.12 -13.90 -4.56
N ALA A 411 10.30 -14.11 -3.99
CA ALA A 411 10.55 -15.24 -3.08
C ALA A 411 10.16 -14.87 -1.65
N VAL A 412 9.31 -15.70 -1.04
CA VAL A 412 8.68 -15.39 0.26
C VAL A 412 9.17 -16.33 1.35
N SER A 413 9.82 -15.77 2.36
CA SER A 413 10.14 -16.45 3.62
C SER A 413 9.03 -16.25 4.67
N ALA A 414 9.11 -16.96 5.79
CA ALA A 414 8.08 -16.95 6.83
C ALA A 414 8.57 -16.32 8.14
N CYS A 415 7.72 -15.47 8.74
CA CYS A 415 7.84 -15.03 10.12
C CYS A 415 6.62 -15.50 10.93
N ASN A 416 6.79 -15.72 12.23
CA ASN A 416 5.75 -16.27 13.09
C ASN A 416 4.98 -15.19 13.86
N SER A 417 3.96 -15.62 14.63
CA SER A 417 3.13 -14.74 15.43
C SER A 417 3.86 -13.98 16.53
N LEU A 418 5.13 -14.30 16.82
CA LEU A 418 5.97 -13.57 17.76
C LEU A 418 6.85 -12.53 17.06
N ASN A 419 6.62 -12.28 15.76
CA ASN A 419 7.44 -11.43 14.91
C ASN A 419 8.91 -11.89 14.87
N LYS A 420 9.11 -13.21 14.77
CA LYS A 420 10.42 -13.87 14.65
C LYS A 420 10.47 -14.76 13.42
N LYS A 421 11.65 -15.25 13.04
CA LYS A 421 11.75 -16.25 11.97
C LYS A 421 10.96 -17.51 12.34
N SER A 422 10.15 -18.02 11.41
CA SER A 422 9.61 -19.37 11.56
C SER A 422 10.74 -20.37 11.41
N ALA A 423 10.89 -21.30 12.36
CA ALA A 423 12.06 -22.17 12.46
C ALA A 423 12.34 -22.93 11.16
N TYR A 424 11.30 -23.36 10.46
CA TYR A 424 11.40 -24.06 9.17
C TYR A 424 11.82 -23.20 7.97
N SER A 425 11.71 -21.87 8.04
CA SER A 425 11.80 -21.03 6.84
C SER A 425 13.19 -21.12 6.21
N ASN A 426 13.23 -21.46 4.92
CA ASN A 426 14.42 -21.28 4.09
C ASN A 426 14.78 -19.78 4.00
N TRP A 427 16.05 -19.52 3.70
CA TRP A 427 16.66 -18.18 3.80
C TRP A 427 17.73 -17.95 2.74
N GLY A 428 18.28 -16.74 2.65
CA GLY A 428 19.46 -16.44 1.83
C GLY A 428 19.33 -15.19 0.97
N THR A 429 20.35 -14.96 0.14
CA THR A 429 20.36 -13.89 -0.87
C THR A 429 19.40 -14.25 -2.01
N GLY A 430 18.28 -13.57 -2.11
CA GLY A 430 17.21 -13.85 -3.08
C GLY A 430 15.80 -13.82 -2.49
N ILE A 431 15.67 -13.88 -1.16
CA ILE A 431 14.40 -13.61 -0.47
C ILE A 431 14.01 -12.15 -0.72
N SER A 432 12.81 -11.91 -1.26
CA SER A 432 12.32 -10.56 -1.52
C SER A 432 11.70 -9.96 -0.25
N VAL A 433 10.73 -10.65 0.33
CA VAL A 433 10.01 -10.23 1.54
C VAL A 433 9.67 -11.46 2.38
N CYS A 434 9.30 -11.27 3.64
CA CYS A 434 8.65 -12.30 4.44
C CYS A 434 7.17 -12.00 4.67
N ALA A 435 6.42 -12.99 5.13
CA ALA A 435 5.05 -12.80 5.59
C ALA A 435 4.71 -13.73 6.78
N PRO A 436 3.69 -13.37 7.57
CA PRO A 436 3.20 -14.18 8.67
C PRO A 436 2.87 -15.62 8.31
N SER A 437 3.24 -16.55 9.19
CA SER A 437 2.91 -17.97 9.12
C SER A 437 3.01 -18.62 10.52
N ASN A 438 2.82 -19.93 10.61
CA ASN A 438 3.02 -20.68 11.86
C ASN A 438 4.50 -20.83 12.24
N ASN A 439 4.75 -21.45 13.39
CA ASN A 439 6.09 -21.88 13.79
C ASN A 439 6.10 -23.40 14.02
N ALA A 440 6.96 -24.13 13.31
CA ALA A 440 7.06 -25.58 13.38
C ALA A 440 8.50 -26.04 13.09
N PRO A 441 8.88 -27.28 13.46
CA PRO A 441 10.17 -27.83 13.09
C PRO A 441 10.35 -27.88 11.57
N PRO A 442 11.58 -27.67 11.05
CA PRO A 442 11.88 -27.80 9.64
C PRO A 442 11.70 -29.23 9.15
N GLY A 443 11.25 -29.36 7.91
CA GLY A 443 11.05 -30.66 7.27
C GLY A 443 10.95 -30.54 5.76
N MET A 444 11.25 -31.63 5.09
CA MET A 444 11.08 -31.74 3.65
C MET A 444 10.77 -33.18 3.26
N TRP A 445 10.21 -33.35 2.07
CA TRP A 445 9.98 -34.66 1.49
C TRP A 445 11.15 -35.03 0.55
N LEU A 446 11.57 -36.28 0.59
CA LEU A 446 12.51 -36.87 -0.37
C LEU A 446 11.95 -38.21 -0.88
N PRO A 447 12.16 -38.59 -2.15
CA PRO A 447 11.67 -39.86 -2.68
C PRO A 447 12.07 -41.08 -1.86
N GLU A 448 13.30 -41.10 -1.34
CA GLU A 448 13.88 -42.25 -0.65
C GLU A 448 13.43 -42.38 0.80
N THR A 449 12.98 -41.28 1.42
CA THR A 449 12.67 -41.24 2.86
C THR A 449 11.25 -40.81 3.19
N GLY A 450 10.49 -40.33 2.22
CA GLY A 450 9.25 -39.60 2.46
C GLY A 450 9.49 -38.27 3.18
N TYR A 451 8.48 -37.80 3.91
CA TYR A 451 8.60 -36.58 4.73
C TYR A 451 9.47 -36.84 5.95
N ILE A 452 10.52 -36.03 6.11
CA ILE A 452 11.46 -36.11 7.22
C ILE A 452 11.71 -34.73 7.82
N GLY A 453 11.87 -34.69 9.16
CA GLY A 453 12.39 -33.50 9.83
C GLY A 453 13.85 -33.30 9.47
N THR A 454 14.23 -32.08 9.06
CA THR A 454 15.63 -31.85 8.66
C THR A 454 16.55 -31.89 9.89
N PRO A 455 17.77 -32.42 9.78
CA PRO A 455 18.72 -32.45 10.88
C PRO A 455 19.49 -31.13 11.03
N PRO A 456 20.01 -30.82 12.23
CA PRO A 456 19.68 -31.48 13.49
C PRO A 456 18.21 -31.24 13.86
N THR A 457 17.54 -32.26 14.38
CA THR A 457 16.10 -32.14 14.70
C THR A 457 15.89 -31.22 15.90
N ILE A 458 14.99 -30.25 15.75
CA ILE A 458 14.53 -29.43 16.88
C ILE A 458 13.64 -30.30 17.77
N ARG A 459 14.06 -30.50 19.03
CA ARG A 459 13.32 -31.29 20.04
C ARG A 459 12.65 -30.43 21.10
N THR A 460 12.84 -29.12 21.04
CA THR A 460 12.21 -28.15 21.94
C THR A 460 10.87 -27.69 21.39
N SER A 461 9.96 -27.30 22.28
CA SER A 461 8.69 -26.70 21.87
C SER A 461 8.95 -25.35 21.20
N LEU A 462 8.37 -25.17 20.01
CA LEU A 462 8.40 -23.89 19.30
C LEU A 462 7.12 -23.12 19.61
N GLN A 463 7.27 -21.86 20.01
CA GLN A 463 6.13 -20.98 20.27
C GLN A 463 5.68 -20.28 18.99
N GLY A 464 4.38 -20.01 18.89
CA GLY A 464 3.76 -19.30 17.78
C GLY A 464 2.40 -19.90 17.44
N LEU A 465 1.50 -19.06 16.94
CA LEU A 465 0.17 -19.46 16.47
C LEU A 465 0.21 -19.99 15.04
N GLY A 466 -0.71 -20.87 14.70
CA GLY A 466 -0.99 -21.23 13.31
C GLY A 466 -1.77 -20.15 12.57
N VAL A 467 -1.83 -20.25 11.25
CA VAL A 467 -2.67 -19.37 10.41
C VAL A 467 -4.07 -19.96 10.36
N PHE A 468 -5.05 -19.18 10.82
CA PHE A 468 -6.46 -19.59 10.77
C PHE A 468 -7.03 -19.28 9.37
N THR A 469 -7.52 -20.29 8.66
CA THR A 469 -8.02 -20.14 7.28
C THR A 469 -9.01 -21.24 6.90
N THR A 470 -9.53 -21.18 5.67
CA THR A 470 -10.42 -22.21 5.11
C THR A 470 -9.71 -23.55 5.02
N ASP A 471 -10.50 -24.61 5.14
CA ASP A 471 -10.10 -25.99 4.91
C ASP A 471 -11.11 -26.61 3.93
N ARG A 472 -10.90 -27.86 3.54
CA ARG A 472 -11.93 -28.58 2.80
C ARG A 472 -13.19 -28.68 3.63
N MET A 473 -14.34 -28.70 2.97
CA MET A 473 -15.60 -28.87 3.67
C MET A 473 -15.69 -30.22 4.41
N GLY A 474 -16.19 -30.19 5.64
CA GLY A 474 -16.37 -31.35 6.48
C GLY A 474 -15.07 -31.96 7.01
N ALA A 475 -15.08 -33.27 7.27
CA ALA A 475 -14.01 -33.93 8.03
C ALA A 475 -12.81 -34.42 7.21
N ALA A 476 -12.73 -34.05 5.93
CA ALA A 476 -11.66 -34.49 5.03
C ALA A 476 -10.43 -33.57 5.03
N GLY A 477 -10.55 -32.40 5.66
CA GLY A 477 -9.50 -31.40 5.76
C GLY A 477 -8.38 -31.74 6.74
N TYR A 478 -7.56 -30.74 7.05
CA TYR A 478 -6.66 -30.74 8.20
C TYR A 478 -7.40 -30.85 9.53
N ASP A 479 -8.59 -30.27 9.60
CA ASP A 479 -9.50 -30.34 10.75
C ASP A 479 -10.83 -31.01 10.37
N GLN A 480 -11.66 -31.30 11.38
CA GLN A 480 -13.00 -31.86 11.17
C GLN A 480 -14.03 -30.80 10.72
N SER A 481 -13.62 -29.53 10.69
CA SER A 481 -14.43 -28.38 10.28
C SER A 481 -14.00 -27.84 8.91
N ASP A 482 -14.81 -26.96 8.33
CA ASP A 482 -14.50 -26.24 7.08
C ASP A 482 -13.32 -25.24 7.23
N PHE A 483 -12.67 -25.18 8.39
CA PHE A 483 -11.58 -24.27 8.70
C PHE A 483 -10.48 -24.98 9.49
N THR A 484 -9.25 -24.49 9.38
CA THR A 484 -8.11 -24.99 10.15
C THR A 484 -7.41 -23.87 10.93
N PRO A 485 -7.05 -24.08 12.21
CA PRO A 485 -6.23 -23.13 12.97
C PRO A 485 -4.72 -23.38 12.81
N TYR A 486 -4.31 -24.42 12.08
CA TYR A 486 -2.94 -24.94 12.11
C TYR A 486 -2.14 -24.70 10.81
N PHE A 487 -2.74 -24.04 9.80
CA PHE A 487 -2.07 -23.83 8.52
C PHE A 487 -0.78 -23.02 8.67
N GLY A 488 0.18 -23.25 7.78
CA GLY A 488 1.54 -22.82 8.01
C GLY A 488 2.51 -23.07 6.86
N GLY A 489 3.81 -23.04 7.18
CA GLY A 489 4.87 -23.11 6.18
C GLY A 489 5.07 -21.78 5.46
N THR A 490 6.13 -21.72 4.64
CA THR A 490 6.25 -20.66 3.61
C THR A 490 5.05 -20.69 2.65
N SER A 491 4.37 -21.83 2.56
CA SER A 491 3.08 -22.02 1.90
C SER A 491 1.93 -21.14 2.39
N SER A 492 1.94 -20.72 3.67
CA SER A 492 0.97 -19.73 4.17
C SER A 492 1.45 -18.30 4.00
N ALA A 493 2.76 -18.07 3.97
CA ALA A 493 3.35 -16.74 3.77
C ALA A 493 3.14 -16.26 2.31
N THR A 494 3.30 -17.16 1.34
CA THR A 494 3.11 -16.89 -0.10
C THR A 494 1.73 -16.32 -0.46
N PRO A 495 0.60 -16.91 -0.04
CA PRO A 495 -0.74 -16.37 -0.33
C PRO A 495 -1.02 -15.06 0.42
N VAL A 496 -0.39 -14.79 1.57
CA VAL A 496 -0.46 -13.46 2.20
C VAL A 496 0.13 -12.41 1.27
N VAL A 497 1.34 -12.64 0.74
CA VAL A 497 1.98 -11.71 -0.21
C VAL A 497 1.17 -11.62 -1.51
N ALA A 498 0.56 -12.70 -1.98
CA ALA A 498 -0.30 -12.69 -3.16
C ALA A 498 -1.54 -11.81 -2.98
N GLY A 499 -2.17 -11.88 -1.82
CA GLY A 499 -3.27 -11.00 -1.46
C GLY A 499 -2.84 -9.54 -1.42
N VAL A 500 -1.72 -9.22 -0.76
CA VAL A 500 -1.23 -7.82 -0.71
C VAL A 500 -0.88 -7.30 -2.11
N ALA A 501 -0.21 -8.11 -2.95
CA ALA A 501 0.07 -7.76 -4.34
C ALA A 501 -1.22 -7.47 -5.14
N ALA A 502 -2.29 -8.23 -4.88
CA ALA A 502 -3.59 -8.00 -5.51
C ALA A 502 -4.28 -6.73 -5.00
N LEU A 503 -4.16 -6.39 -3.72
CA LEU A 503 -4.64 -5.11 -3.19
C LEU A 503 -3.88 -3.93 -3.82
N VAL A 504 -2.54 -4.02 -3.93
CA VAL A 504 -1.68 -3.05 -4.63
C VAL A 504 -2.16 -2.84 -6.08
N LEU A 505 -2.41 -3.92 -6.81
CA LEU A 505 -2.92 -3.85 -8.18
C LEU A 505 -4.37 -3.35 -8.28
N SER A 506 -5.17 -3.56 -7.23
CA SER A 506 -6.54 -3.03 -7.17
C SER A 506 -6.54 -1.53 -6.92
N ALA A 507 -5.59 -1.03 -6.13
CA ALA A 507 -5.36 0.40 -5.96
C ALA A 507 -4.79 1.03 -7.24
N ASN A 508 -3.87 0.35 -7.93
CA ASN A 508 -3.27 0.83 -9.18
C ASN A 508 -3.03 -0.32 -10.20
N PRO A 509 -3.96 -0.53 -11.15
CA PRO A 509 -3.87 -1.61 -12.14
C PRO A 509 -2.86 -1.31 -13.26
N ASP A 510 -2.22 -0.13 -13.26
CA ASP A 510 -1.22 0.25 -14.25
C ASP A 510 0.21 -0.17 -13.90
N LEU A 511 0.44 -0.57 -12.66
CA LEU A 511 1.72 -1.08 -12.21
C LEU A 511 2.12 -2.36 -12.95
N THR A 512 3.38 -2.40 -13.35
CA THR A 512 4.08 -3.61 -13.82
C THR A 512 4.39 -4.56 -12.67
N ALA A 513 4.67 -5.83 -12.97
CA ALA A 513 5.06 -6.81 -11.96
C ALA A 513 6.30 -6.38 -11.17
N GLN A 514 7.27 -5.74 -11.84
CA GLN A 514 8.48 -5.23 -11.19
C GLN A 514 8.21 -4.02 -10.28
N GLU A 515 7.25 -3.16 -10.64
CA GLU A 515 6.83 -2.04 -9.77
C GLU A 515 6.09 -2.54 -8.53
N VAL A 516 5.21 -3.54 -8.69
CA VAL A 516 4.57 -4.20 -7.53
C VAL A 516 5.63 -4.79 -6.60
N ARG A 517 6.60 -5.54 -7.13
CA ARG A 517 7.71 -6.07 -6.34
C ARG A 517 8.43 -4.96 -5.57
N ARG A 518 8.82 -3.88 -6.25
CA ARG A 518 9.50 -2.74 -5.62
C ARG A 518 8.68 -2.10 -4.51
N ILE A 519 7.37 -1.91 -4.72
CA ILE A 519 6.47 -1.37 -3.69
C ILE A 519 6.47 -2.28 -2.46
N LEU A 520 6.30 -3.59 -2.65
CA LEU A 520 6.29 -4.55 -1.53
C LEU A 520 7.62 -4.54 -0.77
N GLU A 521 8.76 -4.48 -1.47
CA GLU A 521 10.10 -4.42 -0.86
C GLU A 521 10.36 -3.10 -0.12
N GLN A 522 9.95 -1.95 -0.69
CA GLN A 522 10.19 -0.63 -0.11
C GLN A 522 9.30 -0.30 1.09
N THR A 523 8.12 -0.92 1.15
CA THR A 523 7.11 -0.64 2.19
C THR A 523 7.10 -1.68 3.31
N ALA A 524 7.92 -2.72 3.20
CA ALA A 524 7.96 -3.80 4.18
C ALA A 524 8.45 -3.33 5.56
N ASP A 525 7.79 -3.84 6.61
CA ASP A 525 8.16 -3.60 7.99
C ASP A 525 9.39 -4.43 8.35
N LYS A 526 10.37 -3.80 9.02
CA LYS A 526 11.59 -4.48 9.43
C LYS A 526 11.32 -5.39 10.63
N VAL A 527 11.41 -6.70 10.40
CA VAL A 527 11.45 -7.72 11.46
C VAL A 527 12.89 -7.92 11.90
N ILE A 528 13.21 -7.59 13.14
CA ILE A 528 14.55 -7.80 13.72
C ILE A 528 14.47 -9.00 14.66
N ASP A 529 15.21 -10.05 14.31
CA ASP A 529 15.33 -11.26 15.12
C ASP A 529 16.80 -11.48 15.49
N PRO A 530 17.22 -11.07 16.70
CA PRO A 530 18.60 -11.22 17.12
C PRO A 530 18.94 -12.65 17.55
N ASP A 531 17.94 -13.49 17.82
CA ASP A 531 18.13 -14.82 18.39
C ASP A 531 18.80 -15.77 17.38
N PRO A 532 19.58 -16.76 17.87
CA PRO A 532 20.10 -17.78 16.98
C PRO A 532 18.95 -18.69 16.50
N ASP A 533 18.99 -19.07 15.22
CA ASP A 533 18.09 -20.07 14.69
C ASP A 533 18.16 -21.36 15.53
N PRO A 534 17.02 -21.94 15.95
CA PRO A 534 16.99 -23.05 16.90
C PRO A 534 17.55 -24.37 16.36
N GLN A 535 17.79 -24.49 15.05
CA GLN A 535 18.37 -25.68 14.44
C GLN A 535 19.85 -25.52 14.12
N LEU A 536 20.21 -24.47 13.37
CA LEU A 536 21.56 -24.27 12.84
C LEU A 536 22.39 -23.29 13.68
N GLY A 537 21.78 -22.58 14.63
CA GLY A 537 22.46 -21.59 15.48
C GLY A 537 22.89 -20.31 14.76
N VAL A 538 22.57 -20.17 13.47
CA VAL A 538 22.93 -18.99 12.66
C VAL A 538 22.10 -17.78 13.08
N ARG A 539 22.65 -16.56 12.89
CA ARG A 539 21.98 -15.30 13.19
C ARG A 539 21.96 -14.43 11.94
N LEU A 540 20.84 -14.42 11.23
CA LEU A 540 20.72 -13.67 9.96
C LEU A 540 19.45 -12.78 9.91
N GLY A 541 18.86 -12.51 11.07
CA GLY A 541 17.66 -11.67 11.23
C GLY A 541 17.94 -10.16 11.34
N SER A 542 19.21 -9.75 11.27
CA SER A 542 19.60 -8.33 11.16
C SER A 542 19.59 -7.86 9.70
N TYR A 543 19.50 -6.54 9.52
CA TYR A 543 19.56 -5.90 8.20
C TYR A 543 20.94 -5.29 7.95
N ASP A 544 21.41 -5.42 6.72
CA ASP A 544 22.62 -4.75 6.24
C ASP A 544 22.40 -3.26 5.95
N ARG A 545 23.44 -2.58 5.46
CA ARG A 545 23.39 -1.15 5.08
C ARG A 545 22.38 -0.82 3.99
N ASN A 546 21.94 -1.81 3.20
CA ASN A 546 20.94 -1.65 2.16
C ASN A 546 19.52 -1.95 2.68
N GLY A 547 19.38 -2.22 3.98
CA GLY A 547 18.12 -2.59 4.59
C GLY A 547 17.66 -3.99 4.20
N TYR A 548 18.59 -4.92 3.91
CA TYR A 548 18.31 -6.31 3.54
C TYR A 548 18.73 -7.30 4.63
N SER A 549 17.86 -8.28 4.92
CA SER A 549 18.08 -9.41 5.82
C SER A 549 18.05 -10.72 5.03
N GLN A 550 18.94 -11.67 5.34
CA GLN A 550 18.87 -12.98 4.67
C GLN A 550 17.70 -13.84 5.14
N TRP A 551 17.14 -13.59 6.34
CA TRP A 551 15.93 -14.27 6.81
C TRP A 551 14.66 -13.62 6.29
N PHE A 552 14.63 -12.29 6.21
CA PHE A 552 13.39 -11.54 5.98
C PHE A 552 13.35 -10.78 4.65
N GLY A 553 14.41 -10.84 3.84
CA GLY A 553 14.54 -10.02 2.64
C GLY A 553 14.53 -8.54 3.00
N TYR A 554 13.69 -7.76 2.34
CA TYR A 554 13.46 -6.36 2.69
C TYR A 554 12.52 -6.16 3.88
N GLY A 555 11.97 -7.23 4.45
CA GLY A 555 11.13 -7.19 5.64
C GLY A 555 9.80 -7.91 5.43
N LYS A 556 8.92 -7.80 6.42
CA LYS A 556 7.59 -8.37 6.37
C LYS A 556 6.66 -7.47 5.58
N VAL A 557 5.86 -8.05 4.68
CA VAL A 557 4.89 -7.29 3.90
C VAL A 557 3.94 -6.46 4.78
N ASN A 558 3.79 -5.18 4.45
CA ASN A 558 2.85 -4.25 5.08
C ASN A 558 1.76 -3.87 4.07
N ALA A 559 0.53 -4.32 4.32
CA ALA A 559 -0.56 -4.16 3.36
C ALA A 559 -0.93 -2.68 3.16
N TYR A 560 -1.05 -1.93 4.26
CA TYR A 560 -1.44 -0.52 4.21
C TYR A 560 -0.42 0.34 3.49
N GLN A 561 0.86 0.22 3.86
CA GLN A 561 1.93 1.01 3.26
C GLN A 561 2.06 0.72 1.76
N ALA A 562 1.98 -0.57 1.38
CA ALA A 562 2.03 -0.98 -0.02
C ALA A 562 0.86 -0.41 -0.83
N VAL A 563 -0.37 -0.54 -0.34
CA VAL A 563 -1.58 -0.01 -1.01
C VAL A 563 -1.56 1.50 -1.11
N ARG A 564 -1.16 2.20 -0.04
CA ARG A 564 -1.02 3.66 -0.02
C ARG A 564 0.02 4.15 -1.03
N MET A 565 1.17 3.48 -1.10
CA MET A 565 2.20 3.80 -2.10
C MET A 565 1.73 3.52 -3.53
N ALA A 566 0.98 2.45 -3.75
CA ALA A 566 0.38 2.15 -5.05
C ALA A 566 -0.64 3.23 -5.46
N GLN A 567 -1.46 3.68 -4.51
CA GLN A 567 -2.44 4.75 -4.70
C GLN A 567 -1.77 6.09 -5.01
N SER A 568 -0.68 6.45 -4.32
CA SER A 568 0.04 7.70 -4.60
C SER A 568 0.78 7.68 -5.94
N GLN A 569 1.25 6.50 -6.37
CA GLN A 569 1.82 6.29 -7.71
C GLN A 569 0.76 6.16 -8.80
N ARG A 570 -0.51 6.01 -8.43
CA ARG A 570 -1.59 6.07 -9.40
C ARG A 570 -1.63 7.49 -9.87
N VAL A 571 -1.22 7.71 -11.13
CA VAL A 571 -1.39 8.99 -11.80
C VAL A 571 -2.89 9.26 -11.84
N THR A 572 -3.41 9.94 -10.83
CA THR A 572 -4.68 10.64 -10.91
C THR A 572 -4.48 11.63 -12.04
N PHE A 573 -5.20 11.45 -13.14
CA PHE A 573 -5.32 12.50 -14.14
C PHE A 573 -5.88 13.73 -13.42
N GLN A 574 -5.00 14.63 -12.96
CA GLN A 574 -5.43 15.98 -12.65
C GLN A 574 -5.97 16.52 -13.96
N LYS A 575 -7.21 17.01 -13.91
CA LYS A 575 -7.78 17.70 -15.06
C LYS A 575 -6.81 18.85 -15.34
N PRO A 576 -6.17 18.92 -16.51
CA PRO A 576 -5.25 20.00 -16.80
C PRO A 576 -5.98 21.33 -16.58
N SER A 577 -5.34 22.23 -15.85
CA SER A 577 -5.90 23.53 -15.46
C SER A 577 -6.25 24.37 -16.69
N ARG A 578 -5.52 24.14 -17.77
CA ARG A 578 -5.73 24.68 -19.11
C ARG A 578 -5.16 23.76 -20.18
N ARG A 579 -5.60 23.93 -21.42
CA ARG A 579 -5.02 23.29 -22.60
C ARG A 579 -4.35 24.30 -23.51
N LEU A 580 -3.21 23.92 -24.07
CA LEU A 580 -2.54 24.62 -25.15
C LEU A 580 -2.61 23.76 -26.41
N VAL A 581 -3.17 24.31 -27.48
CA VAL A 581 -3.33 23.60 -28.74
C VAL A 581 -2.61 24.34 -29.83
N GLU A 582 -1.59 23.70 -30.41
CA GLU A 582 -0.79 24.24 -31.50
C GLU A 582 -0.86 23.32 -32.71
N THR A 583 -0.86 23.90 -33.91
CA THR A 583 -1.01 23.14 -35.15
C THR A 583 -0.01 23.59 -36.20
N ASN A 584 0.57 22.63 -36.91
CA ASN A 584 1.35 22.86 -38.11
C ASN A 584 0.63 22.27 -39.33
N ASN A 585 0.10 23.16 -40.17
CA ASN A 585 -0.67 22.82 -41.36
C ASN A 585 0.18 22.81 -42.64
N ARG A 586 1.51 22.81 -42.52
CA ARG A 586 2.41 22.77 -43.67
C ARG A 586 2.47 21.36 -44.22
N THR A 587 2.03 21.20 -45.47
CA THR A 587 2.21 19.95 -46.20
C THR A 587 3.68 19.74 -46.58
N LEU A 588 4.18 18.53 -46.34
CA LEU A 588 5.56 18.14 -46.62
C LEU A 588 5.57 16.78 -47.34
N GLU A 589 6.32 16.69 -48.44
CA GLU A 589 6.60 15.44 -49.14
C GLU A 589 7.45 14.53 -48.25
N ILE A 590 7.06 13.25 -48.14
CA ILE A 590 7.83 12.22 -47.44
C ILE A 590 8.76 11.59 -48.49
N PRO A 591 10.09 11.69 -48.33
CA PRO A 591 11.04 11.11 -49.27
C PRO A 591 11.05 9.57 -49.16
N ASP A 592 10.97 8.91 -50.31
CA ASP A 592 10.98 7.45 -50.46
C ASP A 592 12.32 6.84 -50.00
N ASP A 593 12.26 5.83 -49.12
CA ASP A 593 13.38 5.07 -48.55
C ASP A 593 14.59 5.92 -48.07
N GLN A 594 14.33 7.08 -47.46
CA GLN A 594 15.37 7.94 -46.90
C GLN A 594 15.40 7.87 -45.36
N PRO A 595 16.48 7.36 -44.75
CA PRO A 595 16.58 7.20 -43.28
C PRO A 595 16.46 8.49 -42.47
N GLN A 596 16.67 9.65 -43.09
CA GLN A 596 16.53 10.95 -42.42
C GLN A 596 15.07 11.43 -42.35
N GLY A 597 14.19 10.89 -43.21
CA GLY A 597 12.78 11.26 -43.32
C GLY A 597 12.55 12.77 -43.46
N ILE A 598 11.38 13.21 -43.01
CA ILE A 598 11.06 14.63 -42.81
C ILE A 598 10.90 14.97 -41.34
N LYS A 599 11.18 16.23 -40.99
CA LYS A 599 10.86 16.82 -39.68
C LYS A 599 9.94 18.02 -39.84
N SER A 600 8.80 17.99 -39.17
CA SER A 600 7.90 19.13 -39.02
C SER A 600 7.92 19.59 -37.57
N SER A 601 8.02 20.90 -37.30
CA SER A 601 8.22 21.41 -35.93
C SER A 601 7.07 22.31 -35.47
N ILE A 602 6.77 22.27 -34.17
CA ILE A 602 5.89 23.18 -33.43
C ILE A 602 6.71 23.73 -32.25
N VAL A 603 6.75 25.06 -32.10
CA VAL A 603 7.50 25.72 -31.02
C VAL A 603 6.54 26.08 -29.90
N ILE A 604 6.84 25.64 -28.68
CA ILE A 604 6.06 25.89 -27.48
C ILE A 604 6.84 26.83 -26.57
N SER A 605 6.23 27.95 -26.19
CA SER A 605 6.83 28.93 -25.26
C SER A 605 6.50 28.66 -23.79
N GLU A 606 5.61 27.70 -23.54
CA GLU A 606 5.08 27.40 -22.22
C GLU A 606 6.08 26.68 -21.32
N THR A 607 6.13 27.06 -20.04
CA THR A 607 7.03 26.47 -19.04
C THR A 607 6.32 25.64 -17.98
N SER A 608 4.98 25.74 -17.89
CA SER A 608 4.18 24.95 -16.95
C SER A 608 4.38 23.45 -17.20
N PRO A 609 4.59 22.63 -16.14
CA PRO A 609 4.81 21.20 -16.29
C PRO A 609 3.67 20.51 -17.04
N LEU A 610 4.01 19.62 -17.97
CA LEU A 610 3.03 18.93 -18.79
C LEU A 610 2.22 17.90 -17.97
N GLN A 611 0.89 17.99 -18.01
CA GLN A 611 -0.04 17.08 -17.31
C GLN A 611 -0.79 16.13 -18.26
N ASP A 612 -1.00 16.53 -19.52
CA ASP A 612 -1.60 15.70 -20.57
C ASP A 612 -0.95 16.01 -21.93
N ILE A 613 -0.99 15.07 -22.87
CA ILE A 613 -0.47 15.28 -24.23
C ILE A 613 -1.26 14.43 -25.24
N GLN A 614 -1.67 15.08 -26.32
CA GLN A 614 -2.24 14.44 -27.49
C GLN A 614 -1.58 14.95 -28.76
N VAL A 615 -1.33 14.03 -29.69
CA VAL A 615 -0.79 14.33 -31.02
C VAL A 615 -1.79 13.87 -32.04
N THR A 616 -2.32 14.77 -32.85
CA THR A 616 -3.19 14.40 -33.98
C THR A 616 -2.44 14.64 -35.27
N LEU A 617 -2.42 13.69 -36.19
CA LEU A 617 -1.75 13.85 -37.48
C LEU A 617 -2.61 13.34 -38.62
N GLU A 618 -2.33 13.90 -39.80
CA GLU A 618 -2.94 13.54 -41.08
C GLU A 618 -1.86 13.29 -42.12
N ILE A 619 -1.75 12.04 -42.59
CA ILE A 619 -0.78 11.62 -43.61
C ILE A 619 -1.53 10.93 -44.74
N GLU A 620 -1.16 11.25 -45.98
CA GLU A 620 -1.54 10.46 -47.16
C GLU A 620 -0.30 9.75 -47.68
N HIS A 621 -0.37 8.44 -47.92
CA HIS A 621 0.72 7.65 -48.46
C HIS A 621 0.19 6.58 -49.40
N SER A 622 0.93 6.18 -50.42
CA SER A 622 0.50 5.09 -51.31
C SER A 622 0.51 3.72 -50.60
N PHE A 623 1.28 3.59 -49.50
CA PHE A 623 1.27 2.42 -48.62
C PHE A 623 1.73 2.80 -47.20
N LEU A 624 0.82 2.92 -46.24
CA LEU A 624 1.16 3.39 -44.88
C LEU A 624 1.98 2.39 -44.06
N GLY A 625 2.05 1.12 -44.47
CA GLY A 625 2.91 0.11 -43.86
C GLY A 625 4.41 0.38 -44.01
N ASP A 626 4.82 1.34 -44.83
CA ASP A 626 6.23 1.70 -44.98
C ASP A 626 6.68 2.76 -43.99
N LEU A 627 5.74 3.43 -43.32
CA LEU A 627 6.04 4.59 -42.49
C LEU A 627 6.31 4.24 -41.03
N GLU A 628 7.29 4.95 -40.47
CA GLU A 628 7.41 5.19 -39.04
C GLU A 628 7.18 6.68 -38.73
N VAL A 629 6.40 6.95 -37.68
CA VAL A 629 6.12 8.31 -37.22
C VAL A 629 6.53 8.45 -35.76
N TRP A 630 7.43 9.39 -35.50
CA TRP A 630 8.01 9.66 -34.18
C TRP A 630 7.67 11.08 -33.73
N LEU A 631 7.37 11.25 -32.45
CA LEU A 631 7.41 12.55 -31.78
C LEU A 631 8.77 12.73 -31.11
N VAL A 632 9.39 13.88 -31.30
CA VAL A 632 10.66 14.28 -30.67
C VAL A 632 10.38 15.47 -29.76
N ALA A 633 10.71 15.34 -28.48
CA ALA A 633 10.57 16.39 -27.49
C ALA A 633 11.76 17.38 -27.52
N PRO A 634 11.62 18.59 -26.94
CA PRO A 634 12.70 19.58 -26.90
C PRO A 634 13.99 19.10 -26.23
N ASN A 635 13.89 18.14 -25.31
CA ASN A 635 15.03 17.51 -24.62
C ASN A 635 15.75 16.44 -25.48
N GLY A 636 15.27 16.17 -26.70
CA GLY A 636 15.84 15.19 -27.63
C GLY A 636 15.29 13.76 -27.49
N GLU A 637 14.46 13.48 -26.48
CA GLU A 637 13.81 12.18 -26.31
C GLU A 637 12.75 11.95 -27.39
N LYS A 638 12.52 10.67 -27.75
CA LYS A 638 11.64 10.28 -28.87
C LYS A 638 10.62 9.23 -28.47
N VAL A 639 9.40 9.38 -28.97
CA VAL A 639 8.30 8.40 -28.84
C VAL A 639 7.84 7.98 -30.23
N LEU A 640 7.81 6.67 -30.50
CA LEU A 640 7.16 6.13 -31.69
C LEU A 640 5.65 6.26 -31.55
N LEU A 641 5.02 7.06 -32.40
CA LEU A 641 3.57 7.22 -32.45
C LEU A 641 2.93 6.14 -33.32
N GLN A 642 3.48 5.89 -34.49
CA GLN A 642 2.95 4.92 -35.46
C GLN A 642 4.08 4.08 -36.04
N ASN A 643 3.92 2.77 -35.94
CA ASN A 643 4.79 1.79 -36.57
C ASN A 643 4.24 1.34 -37.94
N ARG A 644 5.01 0.48 -38.61
CA ARG A 644 4.78 -0.06 -39.96
C ARG A 644 3.60 -1.05 -40.11
N MET A 645 2.67 -1.09 -39.15
CA MET A 645 1.59 -2.10 -39.11
C MET A 645 0.32 -1.70 -39.89
N LEU A 646 0.28 -0.52 -40.52
CA LEU A 646 -0.93 -0.02 -41.22
C LEU A 646 -1.17 -0.67 -42.58
N GLY A 647 -0.19 -1.39 -43.13
CA GLY A 647 -0.32 -2.14 -44.37
C GLY A 647 -0.73 -1.28 -45.57
N ARG A 648 -1.68 -1.77 -46.38
CA ARG A 648 -2.14 -1.14 -47.65
C ARG A 648 -3.02 0.10 -47.48
N GLN A 649 -3.22 0.59 -46.27
CA GLN A 649 -3.99 1.82 -46.06
C GLN A 649 -3.26 3.00 -46.69
N THR A 650 -4.01 4.00 -47.17
CA THR A 650 -3.44 5.16 -47.88
C THR A 650 -3.66 6.50 -47.19
N GLN A 651 -4.49 6.54 -46.15
CA GLN A 651 -4.78 7.74 -45.37
C GLN A 651 -4.73 7.42 -43.88
N LEU A 652 -3.98 8.22 -43.13
CA LEU A 652 -3.85 8.10 -41.68
C LEU A 652 -4.32 9.42 -41.06
N GLN A 653 -5.51 9.41 -40.48
CA GLN A 653 -6.00 10.48 -39.61
C GLN A 653 -6.20 9.90 -38.21
N LYS A 654 -5.30 10.23 -37.28
CA LYS A 654 -5.29 9.58 -35.96
C LYS A 654 -4.81 10.51 -34.86
N THR A 655 -5.44 10.39 -33.71
CA THR A 655 -5.02 11.04 -32.45
C THR A 655 -4.35 10.00 -31.55
N TYR A 656 -3.13 10.32 -31.13
CA TYR A 656 -2.35 9.59 -30.13
C TYR A 656 -2.46 10.32 -28.81
N SER A 657 -2.77 9.60 -27.74
CA SER A 657 -3.00 10.12 -26.39
C SER A 657 -2.26 9.27 -25.36
N LEU A 658 -2.25 9.69 -24.09
CA LEU A 658 -1.72 8.87 -22.98
C LEU A 658 -2.43 7.50 -22.85
N GLN A 659 -3.63 7.35 -23.40
CA GLN A 659 -4.39 6.09 -23.39
C GLN A 659 -3.98 5.17 -24.55
N THR A 660 -3.79 5.72 -25.75
CA THR A 660 -3.46 4.92 -26.95
C THR A 660 -1.96 4.73 -27.14
N THR A 661 -1.14 5.63 -26.59
CA THR A 661 0.33 5.65 -26.69
C THR A 661 0.94 5.98 -25.32
N PRO A 662 0.95 5.03 -24.37
CA PRO A 662 1.35 5.27 -22.98
C PRO A 662 2.78 5.78 -22.78
N TYR A 663 3.69 5.55 -23.74
CA TYR A 663 5.08 6.00 -23.63
C TYR A 663 5.24 7.52 -23.74
N LEU A 664 4.21 8.24 -24.20
CA LEU A 664 4.12 9.70 -24.10
C LEU A 664 4.19 10.20 -22.64
N ARG A 665 3.93 9.34 -21.65
CA ARG A 665 4.03 9.67 -20.22
C ARG A 665 5.41 10.12 -19.78
N GLN A 666 6.47 9.75 -20.51
CA GLN A 666 7.83 10.17 -20.17
C GLN A 666 7.99 11.70 -20.19
N PHE A 667 7.13 12.40 -20.93
CA PHE A 667 7.15 13.86 -21.04
C PHE A 667 6.35 14.57 -19.95
N LEU A 668 5.60 13.84 -19.12
CA LEU A 668 4.79 14.44 -18.06
C LEU A 668 5.68 15.00 -16.95
N ASN A 669 5.20 16.07 -16.32
CA ASN A 669 5.89 16.87 -15.32
C ASN A 669 7.18 17.55 -15.80
N LEU A 670 7.51 17.45 -17.09
CA LEU A 670 8.59 18.21 -17.72
C LEU A 670 8.04 19.52 -18.28
N SER A 671 8.89 20.53 -18.37
CA SER A 671 8.58 21.76 -19.10
C SER A 671 8.42 21.43 -20.60
N PRO A 672 7.30 21.78 -21.24
CA PRO A 672 7.11 21.55 -22.67
C PRO A 672 7.84 22.61 -23.52
N GLN A 673 8.53 23.57 -22.91
CA GLN A 673 9.18 24.68 -23.59
C GLN A 673 10.21 24.20 -24.61
N GLY A 674 10.10 24.69 -25.84
CA GLY A 674 11.05 24.45 -26.92
C GLY A 674 10.40 23.86 -28.17
N SER A 675 11.23 23.28 -29.04
CA SER A 675 10.82 22.78 -30.35
C SER A 675 10.43 21.29 -30.28
N TRP A 676 9.14 21.01 -30.45
CA TRP A 676 8.62 19.67 -30.65
C TRP A 676 8.65 19.32 -32.13
N GLN A 677 9.12 18.12 -32.49
CA GLN A 677 9.24 17.72 -33.89
C GLN A 677 8.49 16.42 -34.16
N LEU A 678 7.70 16.39 -35.23
CA LEU A 678 7.20 15.16 -35.82
C LEU A 678 8.19 14.69 -36.89
N LEU A 679 8.77 13.51 -36.69
CA LEU A 679 9.68 12.84 -37.62
C LEU A 679 8.93 11.72 -38.34
N VAL A 680 8.81 11.80 -39.66
CA VAL A 680 8.15 10.79 -40.49
C VAL A 680 9.18 10.21 -41.45
N ILE A 681 9.36 8.90 -41.41
CA ILE A 681 10.36 8.18 -42.20
C ILE A 681 9.65 7.14 -43.04
N ASP A 682 9.89 7.14 -44.35
CA ASP A 682 9.60 6.00 -45.20
C ASP A 682 10.77 5.01 -45.12
N CYS A 683 10.47 3.76 -44.75
CA CYS A 683 11.43 2.71 -44.51
C CYS A 683 11.37 1.58 -45.57
N ALA A 684 10.76 1.81 -46.73
CA ALA A 684 10.87 0.90 -47.88
C ALA A 684 10.70 1.65 -49.22
N PRO A 685 11.37 1.18 -50.29
CA PRO A 685 11.31 1.85 -51.59
C PRO A 685 10.00 1.59 -52.34
N GLY A 686 9.58 2.58 -53.14
CA GLY A 686 8.57 2.43 -54.19
C GLY A 686 7.18 2.98 -53.83
N ASN A 687 6.99 3.48 -52.62
CA ASN A 687 5.78 4.18 -52.21
C ASN A 687 6.14 5.62 -51.81
N ILE A 688 5.25 6.56 -52.12
CA ILE A 688 5.41 7.98 -51.79
C ILE A 688 4.16 8.52 -51.11
N GLY A 689 4.32 9.65 -50.42
CA GLY A 689 3.21 10.39 -49.82
C GLY A 689 3.63 11.67 -49.14
N GLN A 690 2.70 12.24 -48.36
CA GLN A 690 2.81 13.56 -47.76
C GLN A 690 2.25 13.57 -46.34
N LEU A 691 2.97 14.25 -45.44
CA LEU A 691 2.37 14.75 -44.19
C LEU A 691 1.54 15.98 -44.53
N LYS A 692 0.23 15.96 -44.28
CA LYS A 692 -0.66 17.09 -44.55
C LYS A 692 -0.64 18.12 -43.43
N GLN A 693 -0.84 17.65 -42.20
CA GLN A 693 -0.86 18.47 -40.99
C GLN A 693 -0.64 17.63 -39.73
N TRP A 694 -0.25 18.30 -38.65
CA TRP A 694 -0.29 17.72 -37.31
C TRP A 694 -0.53 18.78 -36.23
N LYS A 695 -1.11 18.33 -35.13
CA LYS A 695 -1.55 19.12 -33.98
C LYS A 695 -0.98 18.55 -32.71
N LEU A 696 -0.51 19.41 -31.83
CA LEU A 696 -0.08 19.10 -30.47
C LEU A 696 -1.04 19.77 -29.48
N ASP A 697 -1.71 18.97 -28.66
CA ASP A 697 -2.64 19.40 -27.61
C ASP A 697 -2.06 19.01 -26.26
N LEU A 698 -1.62 20.01 -25.49
CA LEU A 698 -0.92 19.86 -24.22
C LEU A 698 -1.85 20.29 -23.08
N GLY A 699 -2.06 19.42 -22.10
CA GLY A 699 -2.67 19.79 -20.82
C GLY A 699 -1.59 20.23 -19.84
N LEU A 700 -1.82 21.36 -19.16
CA LEU A 700 -0.85 22.03 -18.29
C LEU A 700 -1.37 22.25 -16.87
#